data_AF-A0A9E0XQX2-F1
#
_entry.id   AF-A0A9E0XQX2-F1
#
_cell.length_a   1.000
_cell.length_b   1.000
_cell.length_c   1.000
_cell.angle_alpha   90.00
_cell.angle_beta   90.00
_cell.angle_gamma   90.00
#
_symmetry.space_group_name_H-M   'P 1'
#
loop_
_entity.id
_entity.type
_entity.pdbx_description
1 polymer ?
#
loop_
_entity_poly.entity_id
_entity_poly.type
_entity_poly.pdbx_seq_one_letter_code
_entity_poly.pdbx_strand_id
1 'polypeptide(L)'
;MELTITPRRRLLSVAIGSLFATTAWAQVPAGPIDPVTANVPKYVIPLVIPPEMPKSGNTTEPCPSGATCPTTTYNIALRQFRQQILPGGIWNALNGRSDGFGATQVWSYGSASDPIPMGLTAANGTVLQPPGVAPVPASQSSFNYPAFTVEARSQTAASVRWINELVALNPITGKPYSFTDKRRTALPHLLAIDRTLHFANPERLPCTNPATGAKMLGAPDCTPYVDPANPDPRLGQPYDGPVPMVVHVHGAEVASNSDGFPQAWWLPSGFSQTTGNALTLNYAVRGTNYDQAPSLRSNQYPGSAAFLYGNAQPATTLWFHDHVLGMTANNVYTGPAGFWLIRGDYTAPNGSQVKEAPVLGVLPGSSSPFGRPTNPKLTYQGQPGCDPNFDAACRARIREIPIALQDRSFNADGSLFYPRTRAFFDGGNTVPYLPSPTSDISPIHNPEVFGNMIVVNGAVWPTFEVVGQRYRLRLLAGADSRTFNLSLWAIPPGATPPNQNSPTYIQDLKAIPGVQEIPFYQIGAEQGFLPRVVKVKTGTAVPLPGNGTEPTATCTPADPSDIRCQIALLMGPAERADVIVDFTGLPPGTKVRMINTGPDVPFNNTLAPADLANPAGTGQVMEFKVVAANANTPPETSTAPANLRLSSEPANAAPVKATRRASLIETDSKKLCVTVDAAGTITVVGQFATPQADIAAACAAIDRAAIPFGPAQAFIGTLVGGVPQPQPWDAPITQAPTVGDTEVFEIYNYTVDAHPIHLHGARVQVVNRETLVLDPATGLPVIPAATTGAVQPPRPTETGYKDSVFALPGSVTRIKAKFEIASIYVWHCHIVEHEDNEMMVPYCVKGSAAETACTTSFGRKPWPIVNGGAGLAY
;
A
#
# COMPACT_ATOMS: atom_id res chain seq x y z
N MET A 1 -13.12 47.66 24.76
CA MET A 1 -14.39 46.90 24.73
C MET A 1 -14.11 45.70 23.84
N GLU A 2 -13.75 44.59 24.48
CA GLU A 2 -13.41 43.32 23.85
C GLU A 2 -14.63 42.76 23.12
N LEU A 3 -14.46 42.36 21.86
CA LEU A 3 -15.44 41.58 21.11
C LEU A 3 -14.69 40.39 20.55
N THR A 4 -14.81 39.30 21.31
CA THR A 4 -14.23 37.99 21.09
C THR A 4 -14.70 37.44 19.75
N ILE A 5 -13.79 37.38 18.77
CA ILE A 5 -14.00 36.66 17.51
C ILE A 5 -13.68 35.20 17.80
N THR A 6 -14.70 34.38 18.01
CA THR A 6 -14.58 32.92 18.12
C THR A 6 -14.63 32.31 16.72
N PRO A 7 -13.56 31.72 16.16
CA PRO A 7 -13.60 31.13 14.83
C PRO A 7 -13.98 29.64 14.90
N ARG A 8 -15.05 29.29 14.19
CA ARG A 8 -15.69 27.97 14.07
C ARG A 8 -14.86 26.91 13.31
N ARG A 9 -13.57 27.14 13.02
CA ARG A 9 -12.72 26.20 12.25
C ARG A 9 -12.55 24.84 12.94
N ARG A 10 -12.44 24.81 14.27
CA ARG A 10 -12.39 23.56 15.06
C ARG A 10 -13.61 22.68 14.88
N LEU A 11 -14.78 23.29 14.66
CA LEU A 11 -15.99 22.50 14.50
C LEU A 11 -16.00 21.81 13.15
N LEU A 12 -15.41 22.31 12.07
CA LEU A 12 -15.67 21.74 10.75
C LEU A 12 -14.70 20.64 10.31
N SER A 13 -13.40 20.71 10.59
CA SER A 13 -12.48 19.61 10.26
C SER A 13 -12.67 18.41 11.21
N VAL A 14 -13.01 18.69 12.47
CA VAL A 14 -13.44 17.68 13.44
C VAL A 14 -14.89 17.26 13.19
N ALA A 15 -15.81 18.13 12.77
CA ALA A 15 -17.17 17.70 12.38
C ALA A 15 -17.15 16.89 11.09
N ILE A 16 -16.34 17.21 10.09
CA ILE A 16 -16.29 16.41 8.86
C ILE A 16 -15.70 15.05 9.22
N GLY A 17 -14.53 14.98 9.89
CA GLY A 17 -13.96 13.72 10.39
C GLY A 17 -14.86 12.93 11.37
N SER A 18 -15.60 13.60 12.25
CA SER A 18 -16.43 12.97 13.30
C SER A 18 -17.94 12.84 12.97
N LEU A 19 -18.48 13.51 11.94
CA LEU A 19 -19.87 13.28 11.45
C LEU A 19 -19.95 12.10 10.50
N PHE A 20 -18.82 11.68 9.89
CA PHE A 20 -18.77 10.38 9.23
C PHE A 20 -19.08 9.20 10.17
N ALA A 21 -19.04 9.42 11.50
CA ALA A 21 -19.32 8.37 12.48
C ALA A 21 -20.80 8.17 12.86
N THR A 22 -21.77 9.06 12.55
CA THR A 22 -23.11 8.95 13.20
C THR A 22 -24.40 9.30 12.43
N THR A 23 -24.39 9.66 11.15
CA THR A 23 -25.66 9.97 10.44
C THR A 23 -26.02 8.97 9.35
N ALA A 24 -27.27 8.50 9.43
CA ALA A 24 -27.89 7.56 8.51
C ALA A 24 -27.70 7.98 7.04
N TRP A 25 -26.98 7.12 6.33
CA TRP A 25 -26.79 7.07 4.88
C TRP A 25 -28.02 7.60 4.13
N ALA A 26 -27.97 8.85 3.65
CA ALA A 26 -28.80 9.26 2.53
C ALA A 26 -28.47 8.30 1.36
N GLN A 27 -29.48 7.78 0.65
CA GLN A 27 -29.30 6.73 -0.35
C GLN A 27 -28.38 7.15 -1.50
N VAL A 28 -27.08 6.95 -1.31
CA VAL A 28 -26.10 6.67 -2.36
C VAL A 28 -26.58 5.37 -3.03
N PRO A 29 -26.55 5.23 -4.38
CA PRO A 29 -26.88 3.96 -5.04
C PRO A 29 -26.16 2.82 -4.33
N ALA A 30 -26.91 1.76 -3.98
CA ALA A 30 -26.57 0.72 -3.02
C ALA A 30 -25.08 0.69 -2.65
N GLY A 31 -24.74 1.29 -1.50
CA GLY A 31 -23.38 1.26 -0.95
C GLY A 31 -22.89 -0.17 -0.71
N PRO A 32 -21.66 -0.33 -0.21
CA PRO A 32 -21.13 -1.66 0.07
C PRO A 32 -22.04 -2.38 1.07
N ILE A 33 -22.06 -3.71 1.00
CA ILE A 33 -22.81 -4.50 1.98
C ILE A 33 -22.30 -4.17 3.38
N ASP A 34 -23.23 -3.91 4.29
CA ASP A 34 -22.91 -3.83 5.71
C ASP A 34 -22.73 -5.26 6.24
N PRO A 35 -21.58 -5.57 6.90
CA PRO A 35 -21.27 -6.93 7.31
C PRO A 35 -22.22 -7.50 8.37
N VAL A 36 -22.89 -6.64 9.15
CA VAL A 36 -23.86 -7.04 10.17
C VAL A 36 -25.17 -7.40 9.51
N THR A 37 -25.73 -6.50 8.70
CA THR A 37 -27.04 -6.72 8.05
C THR A 37 -26.97 -7.83 7.01
N ALA A 38 -25.84 -7.98 6.31
CA ALA A 38 -25.60 -9.08 5.39
C ALA A 38 -25.24 -10.40 6.12
N ASN A 39 -25.09 -10.40 7.45
CA ASN A 39 -24.70 -11.55 8.26
C ASN A 39 -23.42 -12.24 7.75
N VAL A 40 -22.39 -11.48 7.40
CA VAL A 40 -21.12 -12.05 6.92
C VAL A 40 -20.44 -12.79 8.08
N PRO A 41 -20.30 -14.13 8.03
CA PRO A 41 -19.73 -14.89 9.13
C PRO A 41 -18.21 -14.66 9.22
N LYS A 42 -17.71 -14.47 10.45
CA LYS A 42 -16.28 -14.24 10.72
C LYS A 42 -15.59 -15.53 11.14
N TYR A 43 -14.30 -15.67 10.80
CA TYR A 43 -13.44 -16.78 11.22
C TYR A 43 -13.90 -18.16 10.72
N VAL A 44 -14.60 -18.19 9.59
CA VAL A 44 -15.09 -19.42 8.94
C VAL A 44 -14.30 -19.78 7.68
N ILE A 45 -13.34 -18.95 7.26
CA ILE A 45 -12.49 -19.21 6.10
C ILE A 45 -11.08 -19.56 6.61
N PRO A 46 -10.46 -20.67 6.20
CA PRO A 46 -9.06 -20.93 6.51
C PRO A 46 -8.16 -19.86 5.91
N LEU A 47 -7.14 -19.41 6.67
CA LEU A 47 -6.11 -18.51 6.15
C LEU A 47 -5.45 -19.16 4.93
N VAL A 48 -5.37 -18.41 3.84
CA VAL A 48 -4.57 -18.73 2.67
C VAL A 48 -3.13 -18.30 2.94
N ILE A 49 -2.17 -19.18 2.67
CA ILE A 49 -0.73 -18.89 2.75
C ILE A 49 -0.21 -18.88 1.32
N PRO A 50 0.12 -17.72 0.73
CA PRO A 50 0.62 -17.65 -0.65
C PRO A 50 1.90 -18.49 -0.83
N PRO A 51 1.87 -19.55 -1.67
CA PRO A 51 3.04 -20.37 -2.01
C PRO A 51 4.17 -19.56 -2.69
N GLU A 52 5.33 -20.17 -2.89
CA GLU A 52 6.42 -19.59 -3.71
C GLU A 52 5.99 -19.44 -5.19
N MET A 53 6.33 -18.31 -5.79
CA MET A 53 6.11 -18.00 -7.22
C MET A 53 6.94 -18.94 -8.10
N PRO A 54 6.35 -19.63 -9.09
CA PRO A 54 7.10 -20.50 -9.99
C PRO A 54 8.20 -19.77 -10.75
N LYS A 55 9.40 -20.35 -10.76
CA LYS A 55 10.54 -19.89 -11.54
C LYS A 55 10.36 -20.30 -13.00
N SER A 56 10.67 -19.41 -13.93
CA SER A 56 10.62 -19.70 -15.37
C SER A 56 11.92 -20.32 -15.90
N GLY A 57 13.03 -20.16 -15.17
CA GLY A 57 14.32 -20.72 -15.54
C GLY A 57 15.47 -20.06 -14.77
N ASN A 58 16.68 -20.21 -15.31
CA ASN A 58 17.88 -19.55 -14.84
C ASN A 58 18.63 -18.96 -16.04
N THR A 59 19.32 -17.86 -15.83
CA THR A 59 20.23 -17.22 -16.79
C THR A 59 21.48 -16.72 -16.06
N THR A 60 22.38 -16.04 -16.77
CA THR A 60 23.47 -15.26 -16.17
C THR A 60 23.32 -13.80 -16.56
N GLU A 61 23.42 -12.90 -15.59
CA GLU A 61 23.36 -11.45 -15.82
C GLU A 61 24.58 -10.76 -15.20
N PRO A 62 24.96 -9.58 -15.70
CA PRO A 62 25.88 -8.69 -14.99
C PRO A 62 25.31 -8.35 -13.62
N CYS A 63 26.07 -8.64 -12.58
CA CYS A 63 25.75 -8.30 -11.21
C CYS A 63 26.15 -6.87 -10.86
N PRO A 64 25.58 -6.32 -9.77
CA PRO A 64 26.06 -5.07 -9.18
C PRO A 64 27.56 -5.08 -8.85
N SER A 65 28.15 -6.26 -8.62
CA SER A 65 29.59 -6.45 -8.40
C SER A 65 30.47 -6.32 -9.66
N GLY A 66 29.86 -6.15 -10.84
CA GLY A 66 30.55 -6.15 -12.14
C GLY A 66 30.91 -7.53 -12.70
N ALA A 67 30.69 -8.61 -11.94
CA ALA A 67 30.84 -10.00 -12.42
C ALA A 67 29.54 -10.50 -13.10
N THR A 68 29.58 -11.61 -13.83
CA THR A 68 28.36 -12.35 -14.19
C THR A 68 27.95 -13.23 -13.00
N CYS A 69 26.68 -13.18 -12.58
CA CYS A 69 26.17 -14.15 -11.60
C CYS A 69 24.95 -14.91 -12.08
N PRO A 70 24.72 -16.12 -11.52
CA PRO A 70 23.48 -16.85 -11.70
C PRO A 70 22.29 -15.97 -11.34
N THR A 71 21.34 -15.90 -12.26
CA THR A 71 20.14 -15.09 -12.12
C THR A 71 18.93 -16.00 -12.28
N THR A 72 18.05 -16.01 -11.28
CA THR A 72 16.76 -16.70 -11.38
C THR A 72 15.83 -15.87 -12.26
N THR A 73 15.15 -16.50 -13.21
CA THR A 73 14.23 -15.79 -14.12
C THR A 73 12.77 -16.09 -13.81
N TYR A 74 11.94 -15.06 -13.89
CA TYR A 74 10.49 -15.16 -13.77
C TYR A 74 9.81 -14.52 -14.98
N ASN A 75 8.73 -15.14 -15.47
CA ASN A 75 7.76 -14.50 -16.35
C ASN A 75 6.46 -14.40 -15.56
N ILE A 76 6.17 -13.21 -15.04
CA ILE A 76 5.02 -12.97 -14.17
C ILE A 76 4.01 -12.12 -14.96
N ALA A 77 2.81 -12.65 -15.15
CA ALA A 77 1.73 -11.97 -15.84
C ALA A 77 0.70 -11.45 -14.86
N LEU A 78 0.16 -10.27 -15.15
CA LEU A 78 -1.04 -9.72 -14.54
C LEU A 78 -2.26 -10.21 -15.33
N ARG A 79 -3.22 -10.89 -14.67
CA ARG A 79 -4.48 -11.32 -15.31
C ARG A 79 -5.68 -11.07 -14.41
N GLN A 80 -6.83 -10.96 -15.08
CA GLN A 80 -8.12 -10.97 -14.43
C GLN A 80 -8.65 -12.40 -14.23
N PHE A 81 -9.11 -12.70 -13.02
CA PHE A 81 -9.79 -13.95 -12.66
C PHE A 81 -10.74 -13.69 -11.47
N ARG A 82 -11.34 -14.73 -10.89
CA ARG A 82 -12.18 -14.61 -9.68
C ARG A 82 -11.52 -15.30 -8.49
N GLN A 83 -11.75 -14.80 -7.29
CA GLN A 83 -11.34 -15.45 -6.05
C GLN A 83 -12.49 -15.47 -5.04
N GLN A 84 -12.67 -16.59 -4.35
CA GLN A 84 -13.64 -16.71 -3.27
C GLN A 84 -13.11 -16.04 -2.00
N ILE A 85 -13.24 -14.71 -1.92
CA ILE A 85 -12.76 -13.89 -0.79
C ILE A 85 -13.75 -13.90 0.39
N LEU A 86 -15.05 -13.78 0.08
CA LEU A 86 -16.15 -13.86 1.04
C LEU A 86 -16.56 -15.32 1.31
N PRO A 87 -17.25 -15.61 2.44
CA PRO A 87 -17.75 -16.94 2.75
C PRO A 87 -18.68 -17.49 1.66
N GLY A 88 -18.38 -18.66 1.11
CA GLY A 88 -19.11 -19.20 -0.04
C GLY A 88 -18.23 -20.18 -0.82
N GLY A 89 -18.70 -20.65 -1.99
CA GLY A 89 -17.91 -21.50 -2.89
C GLY A 89 -17.24 -22.68 -2.16
N ILE A 90 -15.92 -22.83 -2.32
CA ILE A 90 -15.15 -23.90 -1.66
C ILE A 90 -15.27 -23.89 -0.13
N TRP A 91 -15.45 -22.73 0.50
CA TRP A 91 -15.53 -22.62 1.95
C TRP A 91 -16.81 -23.25 2.49
N ASN A 92 -17.89 -23.23 1.72
CA ASN A 92 -19.10 -23.99 2.03
C ASN A 92 -18.83 -25.48 2.02
N ALA A 93 -18.17 -25.98 0.97
CA ALA A 93 -17.90 -27.40 0.82
C ALA A 93 -16.92 -27.94 1.87
N LEU A 94 -15.91 -27.16 2.26
CA LEU A 94 -14.91 -27.56 3.26
C LEU A 94 -15.45 -27.52 4.69
N ASN A 95 -16.37 -26.60 5.00
CA ASN A 95 -16.84 -26.37 6.37
C ASN A 95 -18.29 -26.83 6.61
N GLY A 96 -18.93 -27.47 5.63
CA GLY A 96 -20.33 -27.88 5.72
C GLY A 96 -21.30 -26.70 5.85
N ARG A 97 -21.01 -25.58 5.18
CA ARG A 97 -21.78 -24.33 5.22
C ARG A 97 -22.57 -24.12 3.93
N SER A 98 -23.45 -23.12 3.91
CA SER A 98 -24.29 -22.75 2.77
C SER A 98 -24.39 -21.23 2.59
N ASP A 99 -23.28 -20.52 2.76
CA ASP A 99 -23.22 -19.06 2.61
C ASP A 99 -23.39 -18.65 1.13
N GLY A 100 -24.07 -17.52 0.89
CA GLY A 100 -24.50 -17.10 -0.44
C GLY A 100 -23.59 -16.13 -1.20
N PHE A 101 -22.38 -15.83 -0.70
CA PHE A 101 -21.54 -14.79 -1.31
C PHE A 101 -20.76 -15.31 -2.53
N GLY A 102 -20.89 -14.59 -3.65
CA GLY A 102 -20.22 -14.92 -4.90
C GLY A 102 -18.70 -14.67 -4.84
N ALA A 103 -17.95 -15.36 -5.71
CA ALA A 103 -16.52 -15.10 -5.88
C ALA A 103 -16.27 -13.72 -6.51
N THR A 104 -15.33 -12.98 -5.95
CA THR A 104 -14.96 -11.62 -6.33
C THR A 104 -14.05 -11.62 -7.55
N GLN A 105 -14.34 -10.76 -8.52
CA GLN A 105 -13.43 -10.52 -9.65
C GLN A 105 -12.25 -9.65 -9.21
N VAL A 106 -11.03 -10.11 -9.49
CA VAL A 106 -9.78 -9.48 -9.07
C VAL A 106 -8.77 -9.49 -10.20
N TRP A 107 -7.75 -8.65 -10.09
CA TRP A 107 -6.53 -8.76 -10.86
C TRP A 107 -5.41 -9.19 -9.94
N SER A 108 -4.58 -10.13 -10.38
CA SER A 108 -3.36 -10.41 -9.65
C SER A 108 -2.31 -11.09 -10.51
N TYR A 109 -1.13 -11.25 -9.92
CA TYR A 109 0.05 -11.77 -10.58
C TYR A 109 0.15 -13.30 -10.44
N GLY A 110 0.64 -13.95 -11.50
CA GLY A 110 0.92 -15.38 -11.54
C GLY A 110 1.94 -15.71 -12.62
N SER A 111 2.41 -16.97 -12.67
CA SER A 111 3.30 -17.41 -13.75
C SER A 111 2.59 -17.31 -15.10
N ALA A 112 3.21 -16.63 -16.07
CA ALA A 112 2.65 -16.45 -17.41
C ALA A 112 2.39 -17.79 -18.13
N SER A 113 3.11 -18.86 -17.77
CA SER A 113 2.93 -20.20 -18.32
C SER A 113 1.62 -20.86 -17.90
N ASP A 114 1.08 -20.48 -16.74
CA ASP A 114 -0.09 -21.12 -16.14
C ASP A 114 -1.37 -20.63 -16.81
N PRO A 115 -2.45 -21.41 -16.84
CA PRO A 115 -3.79 -20.87 -17.08
C PRO A 115 -4.28 -20.11 -15.83
N ILE A 116 -5.35 -19.33 -15.96
CA ILE A 116 -6.17 -18.93 -14.78
C ILE A 116 -6.70 -20.20 -14.07
N PRO A 117 -7.19 -20.11 -12.82
CA PRO A 117 -7.69 -21.28 -12.07
C PRO A 117 -8.65 -22.14 -12.90
N MET A 118 -8.41 -23.45 -12.99
CA MET A 118 -9.17 -24.35 -13.88
C MET A 118 -10.42 -24.97 -13.23
N GLY A 119 -10.71 -24.60 -11.97
CA GLY A 119 -11.78 -25.18 -11.16
C GLY A 119 -11.32 -26.40 -10.35
N LEU A 120 -12.14 -26.80 -9.38
CA LEU A 120 -11.85 -27.91 -8.47
C LEU A 120 -13.09 -28.79 -8.33
N THR A 121 -12.94 -30.09 -8.56
CA THR A 121 -13.98 -31.10 -8.35
C THR A 121 -13.46 -32.15 -7.38
N ALA A 122 -14.26 -32.48 -6.37
CA ALA A 122 -13.97 -33.56 -5.44
C ALA A 122 -13.98 -34.93 -6.13
N ALA A 123 -13.36 -35.93 -5.52
CA ALA A 123 -13.28 -37.29 -6.07
C ALA A 123 -14.65 -37.94 -6.33
N ASN A 124 -15.69 -37.53 -5.61
CA ASN A 124 -17.07 -37.98 -5.77
C ASN A 124 -17.85 -37.22 -6.87
N GLY A 125 -17.19 -36.32 -7.62
CA GLY A 125 -17.79 -35.53 -8.70
C GLY A 125 -18.42 -34.21 -8.26
N THR A 126 -18.42 -33.86 -6.97
CA THR A 126 -18.94 -32.56 -6.50
C THR A 126 -18.02 -31.42 -6.94
N VAL A 127 -18.56 -30.41 -7.63
CA VAL A 127 -17.81 -29.19 -7.98
C VAL A 127 -17.61 -28.36 -6.72
N LEU A 128 -16.36 -28.23 -6.28
CA LEU A 128 -15.96 -27.42 -5.13
C LEU A 128 -15.65 -25.97 -5.53
N GLN A 129 -15.12 -25.77 -6.74
CA GLN A 129 -14.91 -24.47 -7.36
C GLN A 129 -15.16 -24.54 -8.86
N PRO A 130 -15.92 -23.61 -9.46
CA PRO A 130 -16.06 -23.55 -10.91
C PRO A 130 -14.75 -23.05 -11.57
N PRO A 131 -14.56 -23.29 -12.89
CA PRO A 131 -13.44 -22.72 -13.62
C PRO A 131 -13.37 -21.19 -13.51
N GLY A 132 -12.15 -20.67 -13.42
CA GLY A 132 -11.84 -19.26 -13.26
C GLY A 132 -11.83 -18.75 -11.81
N VAL A 133 -12.11 -19.61 -10.81
CA VAL A 133 -12.17 -19.22 -9.39
C VAL A 133 -11.03 -19.82 -8.56
N ALA A 134 -10.26 -18.95 -7.88
CA ALA A 134 -9.29 -19.29 -6.85
C ALA A 134 -9.94 -19.35 -5.45
N PRO A 135 -9.35 -20.04 -4.46
CA PRO A 135 -8.11 -20.81 -4.56
C PRO A 135 -8.31 -22.17 -5.24
N VAL A 136 -7.27 -22.62 -5.94
CA VAL A 136 -7.10 -23.97 -6.48
C VAL A 136 -5.70 -24.46 -6.10
N PRO A 137 -5.41 -25.77 -6.16
CA PRO A 137 -4.06 -26.27 -5.93
C PRO A 137 -3.03 -25.57 -6.83
N ALA A 138 -1.90 -25.16 -6.26
CA ALA A 138 -0.82 -24.45 -6.96
C ALA A 138 -0.22 -25.24 -8.15
N SER A 139 -0.43 -26.56 -8.20
CA SER A 139 -0.08 -27.40 -9.35
C SER A 139 -0.92 -27.08 -10.60
N GLN A 140 -2.14 -26.55 -10.43
CA GLN A 140 -3.03 -26.18 -11.52
C GLN A 140 -2.78 -24.75 -12.02
N SER A 141 -2.69 -23.78 -11.11
CA SER A 141 -2.50 -22.37 -11.43
C SER A 141 -1.81 -21.64 -10.28
N SER A 142 -0.98 -20.65 -10.60
CA SER A 142 -0.33 -19.74 -9.65
C SER A 142 -1.01 -18.38 -9.52
N PHE A 143 -2.12 -18.14 -10.24
CA PHE A 143 -2.89 -16.90 -10.09
C PHE A 143 -3.68 -16.92 -8.79
N ASN A 144 -3.34 -16.02 -7.87
CA ASN A 144 -3.92 -15.91 -6.54
C ASN A 144 -3.84 -14.45 -6.07
N TYR A 145 -4.73 -14.05 -5.17
CA TYR A 145 -4.71 -12.75 -4.50
C TYR A 145 -4.53 -12.98 -2.97
N PRO A 146 -3.49 -12.42 -2.33
CA PRO A 146 -2.28 -11.86 -2.93
C PRO A 146 -1.57 -12.86 -3.86
N ALA A 147 -0.74 -12.33 -4.74
CA ALA A 147 0.10 -13.12 -5.61
C ALA A 147 1.04 -14.02 -4.79
N PHE A 148 1.47 -15.12 -5.40
CA PHE A 148 2.45 -16.03 -4.81
C PHE A 148 3.75 -15.27 -4.46
N THR A 149 4.39 -15.71 -3.38
CA THR A 149 5.56 -15.05 -2.79
C THR A 149 6.80 -15.27 -3.66
N VAL A 150 7.53 -14.22 -4.02
CA VAL A 150 8.89 -14.36 -4.55
C VAL A 150 9.86 -14.57 -3.39
N GLU A 151 10.54 -15.71 -3.38
CA GLU A 151 11.60 -16.01 -2.40
C GLU A 151 12.97 -15.80 -3.09
N ALA A 152 13.70 -14.79 -2.63
CA ALA A 152 15.01 -14.40 -3.16
C ALA A 152 16.13 -14.65 -2.14
N ARG A 153 17.37 -14.71 -2.62
CA ARG A 153 18.57 -14.73 -1.76
C ARG A 153 19.30 -13.40 -1.91
N SER A 154 19.80 -12.87 -0.80
CA SER A 154 20.65 -11.69 -0.76
C SER A 154 21.85 -11.90 -1.68
N GLN A 155 22.20 -10.85 -2.43
CA GLN A 155 23.27 -10.83 -3.43
C GLN A 155 23.09 -11.83 -4.59
N THR A 156 21.92 -12.44 -4.76
CA THR A 156 21.58 -13.26 -5.92
C THR A 156 20.57 -12.53 -6.78
N ALA A 157 20.91 -12.26 -8.03
CA ALA A 157 20.05 -11.51 -8.91
C ALA A 157 18.77 -12.29 -9.30
N ALA A 158 17.67 -11.55 -9.48
CA ALA A 158 16.43 -12.04 -10.05
C ALA A 158 16.03 -11.16 -11.24
N SER A 159 15.77 -11.79 -12.39
CA SER A 159 15.22 -11.12 -13.56
C SER A 159 13.74 -11.44 -13.67
N VAL A 160 12.89 -10.42 -13.74
CA VAL A 160 11.44 -10.59 -13.89
C VAL A 160 10.99 -9.92 -15.16
N ARG A 161 10.34 -10.68 -16.04
CA ARG A 161 9.51 -10.10 -17.09
C ARG A 161 8.09 -9.94 -16.54
N TRP A 162 7.69 -8.70 -16.31
CA TRP A 162 6.33 -8.31 -15.94
C TRP A 162 5.50 -8.16 -17.20
N ILE A 163 4.39 -8.91 -17.31
CA ILE A 163 3.58 -8.99 -18.52
C ILE A 163 2.17 -8.48 -18.25
N ASN A 164 1.73 -7.50 -19.03
CA ASN A 164 0.36 -7.00 -18.98
C ASN A 164 -0.54 -7.91 -19.83
N GLU A 165 -1.25 -8.81 -19.16
CA GLU A 165 -2.23 -9.70 -19.77
C GLU A 165 -3.66 -9.41 -19.27
N LEU A 166 -3.96 -8.14 -19.00
CA LEU A 166 -5.32 -7.61 -18.82
C LEU A 166 -6.06 -7.58 -20.17
N VAL A 167 -6.27 -8.78 -20.70
CA VAL A 167 -6.77 -9.06 -22.04
C VAL A 167 -7.79 -10.19 -21.97
N ALA A 168 -8.65 -10.29 -22.97
CA ALA A 168 -9.57 -11.41 -23.10
C ALA A 168 -8.81 -12.75 -23.15
N LEU A 169 -9.29 -13.71 -22.37
CA LEU A 169 -8.71 -15.04 -22.27
C LEU A 169 -9.53 -16.04 -23.10
N ASN A 170 -8.86 -17.06 -23.63
CA ASN A 170 -9.51 -18.20 -24.24
C ASN A 170 -10.18 -19.05 -23.14
N PRO A 171 -11.52 -19.18 -23.14
CA PRO A 171 -12.26 -19.82 -22.04
C PRO A 171 -11.99 -21.33 -21.91
N ILE A 172 -11.45 -21.98 -22.96
CA ILE A 172 -11.08 -23.40 -22.92
C ILE A 172 -9.72 -23.58 -22.23
N THR A 173 -8.76 -22.72 -22.58
CA THR A 173 -7.37 -22.88 -22.11
C THR A 173 -7.07 -22.09 -20.84
N GLY A 174 -7.90 -21.11 -20.48
CA GLY A 174 -7.62 -20.18 -19.39
C GLY A 174 -6.41 -19.26 -19.64
N LYS A 175 -5.92 -19.16 -20.88
CA LYS A 175 -4.77 -18.34 -21.27
C LYS A 175 -5.17 -17.25 -22.27
N PRO A 176 -4.39 -16.17 -22.40
CA PRO A 176 -4.61 -15.17 -23.43
C PRO A 176 -4.61 -15.78 -24.83
N TYR A 177 -5.42 -15.21 -25.72
CA TYR A 177 -5.31 -15.50 -27.16
C TYR A 177 -3.92 -15.09 -27.69
N SER A 178 -3.45 -15.69 -28.79
CA SER A 178 -2.16 -15.31 -29.39
C SER A 178 -2.19 -13.85 -29.87
N PHE A 179 -1.02 -13.22 -30.03
CA PHE A 179 -0.91 -11.82 -30.47
C PHE A 179 -1.52 -11.53 -31.85
N THR A 180 -1.71 -12.57 -32.67
CA THR A 180 -2.28 -12.47 -34.02
C THR A 180 -3.80 -12.76 -34.05
N ASP A 181 -4.38 -13.21 -32.94
CA ASP A 181 -5.80 -13.55 -32.86
C ASP A 181 -6.64 -12.31 -32.56
N LYS A 182 -7.64 -12.03 -33.42
CA LYS A 182 -8.53 -10.86 -33.31
C LYS A 182 -9.40 -10.86 -32.04
N ARG A 183 -9.53 -12.01 -31.36
CA ARG A 183 -10.28 -12.13 -30.10
C ARG A 183 -9.47 -11.68 -28.89
N ARG A 184 -8.17 -11.44 -29.05
CA ARG A 184 -7.39 -10.73 -28.04
C ARG A 184 -7.91 -9.29 -28.03
N THR A 185 -8.75 -8.94 -27.05
CA THR A 185 -9.21 -7.56 -26.77
C THR A 185 -8.77 -7.10 -25.37
N ALA A 186 -8.47 -5.82 -25.18
CA ALA A 186 -8.07 -5.29 -23.88
C ALA A 186 -9.29 -5.33 -22.94
N LEU A 187 -9.03 -5.50 -21.64
CA LEU A 187 -10.07 -5.35 -20.63
C LEU A 187 -10.09 -3.90 -20.12
N PRO A 188 -11.29 -3.32 -19.90
CA PRO A 188 -11.40 -2.05 -19.19
C PRO A 188 -11.08 -2.23 -17.71
N HIS A 189 -10.91 -1.12 -17.00
CA HIS A 189 -10.66 -1.15 -15.55
C HIS A 189 -11.89 -1.65 -14.76
N LEU A 190 -11.68 -2.34 -13.63
CA LEU A 190 -12.77 -2.83 -12.76
C LEU A 190 -13.46 -1.71 -11.97
N LEU A 191 -12.67 -0.72 -11.57
CA LEU A 191 -13.04 0.46 -10.79
C LEU A 191 -13.02 1.72 -11.67
N ALA A 192 -13.63 2.80 -11.20
CA ALA A 192 -13.66 4.06 -11.94
C ALA A 192 -12.31 4.79 -11.80
N ILE A 193 -11.69 5.13 -12.94
CA ILE A 193 -10.42 5.86 -13.01
C ILE A 193 -10.69 7.31 -13.38
N ASP A 194 -10.13 8.25 -12.61
CA ASP A 194 -10.32 9.68 -12.82
C ASP A 194 -9.32 10.24 -13.86
N ARG A 195 -9.83 10.76 -14.96
CA ARG A 195 -9.01 11.36 -16.03
C ARG A 195 -8.54 12.78 -15.70
N THR A 196 -9.01 13.40 -14.62
CA THR A 196 -8.70 14.82 -14.33
C THR A 196 -7.42 15.00 -13.52
N LEU A 197 -6.87 13.90 -12.97
CA LEU A 197 -5.60 13.87 -12.23
C LEU A 197 -4.39 14.02 -13.17
N HIS A 198 -3.20 14.27 -12.61
CA HIS A 198 -1.97 13.94 -13.33
C HIS A 198 -1.81 12.42 -13.41
N PHE A 199 -2.16 11.86 -14.56
CA PHE A 199 -2.28 10.43 -14.73
C PHE A 199 -1.53 9.90 -15.96
N ALA A 200 -1.34 8.59 -16.01
CA ALA A 200 -1.07 7.89 -17.25
C ALA A 200 -2.22 8.16 -18.22
N ASN A 201 -1.96 8.92 -19.28
CA ASN A 201 -2.88 9.41 -20.29
C ASN A 201 -2.74 8.64 -21.63
N PRO A 202 -3.12 7.34 -21.71
CA PRO A 202 -3.12 6.58 -22.95
C PRO A 202 -3.87 7.27 -24.09
N GLU A 203 -4.98 7.95 -23.83
CA GLU A 203 -5.79 8.62 -24.86
C GLU A 203 -5.09 9.84 -25.50
N ARG A 204 -3.97 10.29 -24.93
CA ARG A 204 -3.28 11.52 -25.32
C ARG A 204 -4.24 12.72 -25.32
N LEU A 205 -5.06 12.83 -24.28
CA LEU A 205 -5.84 14.04 -24.02
C LEU A 205 -4.90 15.26 -24.01
N PRO A 206 -5.32 16.42 -24.52
CA PRO A 206 -4.52 17.65 -24.42
C PRO A 206 -4.07 17.88 -22.98
N CYS A 207 -2.81 18.28 -22.79
CA CYS A 207 -2.21 18.44 -21.46
C CYS A 207 -2.22 19.90 -20.99
N THR A 208 -2.25 20.13 -19.69
CA THR A 208 -2.02 21.43 -19.08
C THR A 208 -0.52 21.73 -19.01
N ASN A 209 -0.10 22.92 -19.43
CA ASN A 209 1.26 23.39 -19.22
C ASN A 209 1.44 23.79 -17.74
N PRO A 210 2.31 23.15 -16.96
CA PRO A 210 2.48 23.50 -15.54
C PRO A 210 2.96 24.92 -15.31
N ALA A 211 3.73 25.49 -16.25
CA ALA A 211 4.30 26.83 -16.09
C ALA A 211 3.30 27.95 -16.43
N THR A 212 2.36 27.70 -17.35
CA THR A 212 1.47 28.75 -17.89
C THR A 212 -0.03 28.46 -17.74
N GLY A 213 -0.39 27.24 -17.36
CA GLY A 213 -1.78 26.74 -17.39
C GLY A 213 -2.35 26.55 -18.80
N ALA A 214 -1.57 26.82 -19.86
CA ALA A 214 -2.06 26.80 -21.23
C ALA A 214 -2.19 25.36 -21.78
N LYS A 215 -3.07 25.19 -22.77
CA LYS A 215 -3.22 23.93 -23.51
C LYS A 215 -1.94 23.53 -24.24
N MET A 216 -1.57 22.27 -24.13
CA MET A 216 -0.51 21.62 -24.90
C MET A 216 -1.03 20.39 -25.66
N LEU A 217 -0.21 19.90 -26.60
CA LEU A 217 -0.44 18.59 -27.21
C LEU A 217 -0.43 17.49 -26.14
N GLY A 218 -1.24 16.46 -26.36
CA GLY A 218 -1.32 15.31 -25.47
C GLY A 218 -0.01 14.53 -25.42
N ALA A 219 0.44 14.24 -24.20
CA ALA A 219 1.56 13.35 -23.90
C ALA A 219 1.01 12.05 -23.27
N PRO A 220 1.80 10.96 -23.26
CA PRO A 220 1.41 9.74 -22.57
C PRO A 220 1.17 9.95 -21.07
N ASP A 221 1.75 10.97 -20.45
CA ASP A 221 1.64 11.28 -19.02
C ASP A 221 1.47 12.77 -18.83
N CYS A 222 0.36 13.20 -18.25
CA CYS A 222 0.16 14.60 -17.87
C CYS A 222 -1.14 14.80 -17.08
N THR A 223 -1.27 15.97 -16.45
CA THR A 223 -2.57 16.54 -16.08
C THR A 223 -3.31 16.99 -17.34
N PRO A 224 -4.52 16.49 -17.63
CA PRO A 224 -5.27 16.95 -18.79
C PRO A 224 -5.70 18.42 -18.70
N TYR A 225 -5.82 19.04 -19.86
CA TYR A 225 -6.26 20.42 -20.01
C TYR A 225 -7.79 20.51 -19.96
N VAL A 226 -8.28 21.27 -19.00
CA VAL A 226 -9.70 21.63 -18.88
C VAL A 226 -9.93 22.93 -19.65
N ASP A 227 -10.54 22.81 -20.83
CA ASP A 227 -10.91 23.98 -21.64
C ASP A 227 -12.11 24.69 -21.00
N PRO A 228 -11.97 25.94 -20.53
CA PRO A 228 -13.07 26.62 -19.84
C PRO A 228 -14.22 27.03 -20.77
N ALA A 229 -14.00 27.10 -22.09
CA ALA A 229 -15.01 27.50 -23.06
C ALA A 229 -15.72 26.28 -23.66
N ASN A 230 -15.00 25.17 -23.85
CA ASN A 230 -15.55 23.94 -24.41
C ASN A 230 -14.90 22.70 -23.76
N PRO A 231 -15.28 22.35 -22.52
CA PRO A 231 -14.62 21.27 -21.80
C PRO A 231 -14.80 19.91 -22.48
N ASP A 232 -13.74 19.09 -22.52
CA ASP A 232 -13.82 17.74 -23.09
C ASP A 232 -14.76 16.89 -22.21
N PRO A 233 -15.88 16.36 -22.76
CA PRO A 233 -16.86 15.62 -21.98
C PRO A 233 -16.30 14.33 -21.36
N ARG A 234 -15.19 13.79 -21.89
CA ARG A 234 -14.55 12.59 -21.33
C ARG A 234 -13.97 12.82 -19.94
N LEU A 235 -13.58 14.05 -19.62
CA LEU A 235 -13.01 14.40 -18.30
C LEU A 235 -14.01 14.22 -17.15
N GLY A 236 -15.32 14.25 -17.44
CA GLY A 236 -16.37 13.95 -16.45
C GLY A 236 -16.75 12.47 -16.37
N GLN A 237 -16.06 11.58 -17.09
CA GLN A 237 -16.38 10.16 -17.20
C GLN A 237 -15.18 9.29 -16.81
N PRO A 238 -15.39 8.09 -16.24
CA PRO A 238 -14.30 7.17 -15.92
C PRO A 238 -13.53 6.69 -17.15
N TYR A 239 -12.21 6.53 -17.03
CA TYR A 239 -11.39 5.92 -18.08
C TYR A 239 -11.82 4.48 -18.41
N ASP A 240 -12.06 4.20 -19.70
CA ASP A 240 -12.60 2.95 -20.22
C ASP A 240 -11.70 2.27 -21.27
N GLY A 241 -10.49 2.80 -21.47
CA GLY A 241 -9.51 2.23 -22.39
C GLY A 241 -8.67 1.09 -21.79
N PRO A 242 -7.65 0.61 -22.52
CA PRO A 242 -6.74 -0.43 -22.04
C PRO A 242 -5.95 0.02 -20.81
N VAL A 243 -5.84 -0.85 -19.82
CA VAL A 243 -5.27 -0.51 -18.51
C VAL A 243 -3.74 -0.57 -18.54
N PRO A 244 -3.03 0.55 -18.30
CA PRO A 244 -1.57 0.53 -18.14
C PRO A 244 -1.16 -0.22 -16.87
N MET A 245 0.08 -0.72 -16.85
CA MET A 245 0.71 -1.26 -15.63
C MET A 245 2.18 -0.83 -15.52
N VAL A 246 2.68 -0.74 -14.30
CA VAL A 246 4.11 -0.70 -13.96
C VAL A 246 4.27 -1.30 -12.56
N VAL A 247 5.25 -2.17 -12.36
CA VAL A 247 5.40 -2.87 -11.08
C VAL A 247 6.53 -2.25 -10.27
N HIS A 248 6.22 -1.81 -9.06
CA HIS A 248 7.20 -1.44 -8.05
C HIS A 248 7.44 -2.62 -7.11
N VAL A 249 8.72 -2.95 -6.84
CA VAL A 249 9.08 -3.85 -5.74
C VAL A 249 9.51 -2.98 -4.58
N HIS A 250 8.54 -2.68 -3.72
CA HIS A 250 8.68 -1.80 -2.57
C HIS A 250 9.81 -2.23 -1.65
N GLY A 251 10.75 -1.30 -1.50
CA GLY A 251 11.96 -1.46 -0.71
C GLY A 251 13.13 -2.11 -1.44
N ALA A 252 13.01 -2.45 -2.73
CA ALA A 252 14.15 -2.97 -3.49
C ALA A 252 15.18 -1.87 -3.76
N GLU A 253 16.45 -2.17 -3.51
CA GLU A 253 17.56 -1.28 -3.87
C GLU A 253 17.96 -1.48 -5.33
N VAL A 254 17.25 -0.80 -6.24
CA VAL A 254 17.46 -0.86 -7.69
C VAL A 254 17.47 0.53 -8.31
N ALA A 255 17.97 0.67 -9.53
CA ALA A 255 17.85 1.89 -10.32
C ALA A 255 16.46 2.03 -10.95
N SER A 256 16.12 3.24 -11.40
CA SER A 256 14.79 3.61 -11.93
C SER A 256 14.27 2.68 -13.02
N ASN A 257 15.18 2.13 -13.83
CA ASN A 257 14.91 1.18 -14.90
C ASN A 257 14.36 -0.18 -14.45
N SER A 258 14.39 -0.48 -13.14
CA SER A 258 13.79 -1.67 -12.54
C SER A 258 13.02 -1.36 -11.26
N ASP A 259 12.89 -0.08 -10.92
CA ASP A 259 12.22 0.40 -9.72
C ASP A 259 10.70 0.43 -9.88
N GLY A 260 10.21 0.63 -11.11
CA GLY A 260 8.78 0.81 -11.37
C GLY A 260 8.35 2.27 -11.30
N PHE A 261 9.18 3.18 -11.84
CA PHE A 261 8.89 4.61 -11.89
C PHE A 261 7.50 4.88 -12.51
N PRO A 262 6.65 5.77 -11.94
CA PRO A 262 5.24 5.89 -12.33
C PRO A 262 4.97 6.17 -13.81
N GLN A 263 5.88 6.86 -14.50
CA GLN A 263 5.80 7.17 -15.93
C GLN A 263 6.43 6.10 -16.84
N ALA A 264 6.85 4.95 -16.28
CA ALA A 264 7.45 3.84 -17.02
C ALA A 264 6.44 2.73 -17.36
N TRP A 265 5.14 3.04 -17.35
CA TRP A 265 4.07 2.08 -17.61
C TRP A 265 3.98 1.62 -19.07
N TRP A 266 3.27 0.51 -19.28
CA TRP A 266 2.92 -0.03 -20.60
C TRP A 266 1.51 -0.62 -20.66
N LEU A 267 0.88 -0.53 -21.83
CA LEU A 267 -0.40 -1.17 -22.11
C LEU A 267 -0.24 -2.67 -22.38
N PRO A 268 -1.34 -3.45 -22.27
CA PRO A 268 -1.35 -4.81 -22.79
C PRO A 268 -1.17 -4.80 -24.32
N SER A 269 -0.56 -5.86 -24.83
CA SER A 269 -0.26 -6.01 -26.26
C SER A 269 -1.32 -6.79 -27.05
N GLY A 270 -1.32 -6.61 -28.37
CA GLY A 270 -2.10 -7.42 -29.31
C GLY A 270 -3.41 -6.80 -29.79
N PHE A 271 -3.62 -5.50 -29.60
CA PHE A 271 -4.80 -4.79 -30.11
C PHE A 271 -4.43 -3.96 -31.33
N SER A 272 -4.86 -4.41 -32.51
CA SER A 272 -4.90 -3.53 -33.68
C SER A 272 -5.93 -2.43 -33.39
N GLN A 273 -5.51 -1.17 -33.43
CA GLN A 273 -6.33 0.03 -33.21
C GLN A 273 -7.49 0.19 -34.23
N THR A 274 -7.74 -0.79 -35.09
CA THR A 274 -8.83 -0.79 -36.06
C THR A 274 -10.09 -1.42 -35.48
N THR A 275 -10.76 -0.73 -34.56
CA THR A 275 -12.21 -0.91 -34.45
C THR A 275 -12.82 -0.32 -35.72
N GLY A 276 -13.58 -1.13 -36.46
CA GLY A 276 -14.16 -0.79 -37.77
C GLY A 276 -15.29 0.26 -37.73
N ASN A 277 -15.17 1.29 -36.89
CA ASN A 277 -16.00 2.48 -36.88
C ASN A 277 -15.09 3.69 -36.68
N ALA A 278 -14.74 4.36 -37.78
CA ALA A 278 -14.27 5.76 -38.01
C ALA A 278 -13.56 6.62 -36.91
N LEU A 279 -13.13 6.08 -35.77
CA LEU A 279 -12.29 6.75 -34.77
C LEU A 279 -11.24 5.75 -34.27
N THR A 280 -10.12 5.67 -34.99
CA THR A 280 -8.91 4.96 -34.58
C THR A 280 -8.33 5.70 -33.37
N LEU A 281 -8.66 5.28 -32.14
CA LEU A 281 -8.02 5.83 -30.93
C LEU A 281 -6.57 5.34 -30.89
N ASN A 282 -5.65 6.23 -31.29
CA ASN A 282 -4.20 6.01 -31.23
C ASN A 282 -3.71 6.11 -29.77
N TYR A 283 -4.01 5.10 -28.96
CA TYR A 283 -3.52 5.06 -27.58
C TYR A 283 -1.98 5.10 -27.53
N ALA A 284 -1.41 5.87 -26.61
CA ALA A 284 -0.03 5.68 -26.21
C ALA A 284 0.12 4.30 -25.59
N VAL A 285 1.00 3.47 -26.15
CA VAL A 285 1.20 2.09 -25.69
C VAL A 285 2.13 1.97 -24.48
N ARG A 286 2.77 3.07 -24.09
CA ARG A 286 3.74 3.15 -22.99
C ARG A 286 3.96 4.60 -22.56
N GLY A 287 4.38 4.76 -21.31
CA GLY A 287 4.70 6.05 -20.70
C GLY A 287 6.02 6.64 -21.16
N THR A 288 6.22 7.89 -20.79
CA THR A 288 7.36 8.74 -21.18
C THR A 288 8.71 8.15 -20.76
N ASN A 289 8.73 7.38 -19.67
CA ASN A 289 9.94 6.84 -19.07
C ASN A 289 10.10 5.33 -19.21
N TYR A 290 9.28 4.69 -20.03
CA TYR A 290 9.38 3.25 -20.29
C TYR A 290 10.77 2.84 -20.81
N ASP A 291 11.38 3.65 -21.69
CA ASP A 291 12.69 3.38 -22.29
C ASP A 291 13.89 3.92 -21.47
N GLN A 292 13.70 4.28 -20.18
CA GLN A 292 14.81 4.74 -19.32
C GLN A 292 15.95 3.72 -19.19
N ALA A 293 15.73 2.46 -19.56
CA ALA A 293 16.77 1.46 -19.73
C ALA A 293 17.33 1.48 -21.17
N PRO A 294 18.57 1.96 -21.42
CA PRO A 294 19.22 1.69 -22.69
C PRO A 294 19.52 0.19 -22.81
N SER A 295 18.67 -0.52 -23.56
CA SER A 295 18.98 -1.77 -24.28
C SER A 295 19.71 -2.92 -23.56
N LEU A 296 19.66 -3.07 -22.23
CA LEU A 296 20.22 -4.26 -21.57
C LEU A 296 19.41 -5.54 -21.83
N ARG A 297 18.15 -5.42 -22.26
CA ARG A 297 17.31 -6.56 -22.67
C ARG A 297 16.52 -6.15 -23.89
N SER A 298 16.67 -6.86 -25.01
CA SER A 298 15.70 -6.75 -26.10
C SER A 298 14.36 -7.25 -25.55
N ASN A 299 13.50 -6.34 -25.11
CA ASN A 299 12.18 -6.74 -24.68
C ASN A 299 11.33 -7.04 -25.92
N GLN A 300 11.54 -8.22 -26.48
CA GLN A 300 10.86 -8.69 -27.68
C GLN A 300 9.46 -9.23 -27.39
N TYR A 301 9.05 -9.27 -26.11
CA TYR A 301 7.73 -9.74 -25.71
C TYR A 301 6.77 -8.54 -25.62
N PRO A 302 5.80 -8.38 -26.53
CA PRO A 302 4.89 -7.24 -26.54
C PRO A 302 4.11 -7.12 -25.22
N GLY A 303 3.89 -5.89 -24.72
CA GLY A 303 3.05 -5.63 -23.55
C GLY A 303 3.69 -6.13 -22.25
N SER A 304 5.00 -5.98 -22.13
CA SER A 304 5.76 -6.37 -20.95
C SER A 304 6.87 -5.37 -20.66
N ALA A 305 7.55 -5.51 -19.52
CA ALA A 305 8.86 -4.95 -19.26
C ALA A 305 9.72 -5.97 -18.50
N ALA A 306 11.04 -5.90 -18.63
CA ALA A 306 11.97 -6.82 -17.98
C ALA A 306 12.85 -6.08 -16.98
N PHE A 307 12.67 -6.38 -15.70
CA PHE A 307 13.33 -5.73 -14.57
C PHE A 307 14.37 -6.66 -13.96
N LEU A 308 15.44 -6.08 -13.41
CA LEU A 308 16.53 -6.79 -12.75
C LEU A 308 16.64 -6.32 -11.31
N TYR A 309 16.47 -7.26 -10.38
CA TYR A 309 16.62 -7.03 -8.95
C TYR A 309 17.91 -7.69 -8.49
N GLY A 310 18.89 -6.89 -8.05
CA GLY A 310 20.15 -7.42 -7.54
C GLY A 310 20.00 -8.14 -6.19
N ASN A 311 18.92 -7.84 -5.45
CA ASN A 311 18.72 -8.28 -4.07
C ASN A 311 19.94 -7.95 -3.18
N ALA A 312 20.59 -6.82 -3.43
CA ALA A 312 21.86 -6.43 -2.81
C ALA A 312 21.66 -5.71 -1.47
N GLN A 313 20.76 -6.24 -0.64
CA GLN A 313 20.37 -5.68 0.66
C GLN A 313 20.20 -6.79 1.71
N PRO A 314 20.11 -6.47 3.01
CA PRO A 314 19.88 -7.44 4.07
C PRO A 314 18.62 -8.30 3.87
N ALA A 315 18.58 -9.46 4.54
CA ALA A 315 17.38 -10.28 4.62
C ALA A 315 16.23 -9.48 5.22
N THR A 316 15.14 -9.31 4.48
CA THR A 316 13.99 -8.48 4.86
C THR A 316 12.73 -8.86 4.07
N THR A 317 11.61 -8.23 4.43
CA THR A 317 10.30 -8.39 3.79
C THR A 317 10.03 -7.19 2.88
N LEU A 318 10.08 -7.44 1.59
CA LEU A 318 9.63 -6.53 0.54
C LEU A 318 8.27 -7.01 0.06
N TRP A 319 7.63 -6.20 -0.77
CA TRP A 319 6.41 -6.56 -1.47
C TRP A 319 6.41 -5.90 -2.83
N PHE A 320 5.60 -6.39 -3.75
CA PHE A 320 5.48 -5.82 -5.08
C PHE A 320 4.03 -5.50 -5.38
N HIS A 321 3.80 -4.39 -6.07
CA HIS A 321 2.48 -3.89 -6.42
C HIS A 321 2.56 -3.00 -7.66
N ASP A 322 1.40 -2.64 -8.22
CA ASP A 322 1.32 -1.67 -9.30
C ASP A 322 1.67 -0.25 -8.80
N HIS A 323 2.19 0.61 -9.67
CA HIS A 323 2.65 1.97 -9.36
C HIS A 323 2.35 2.96 -10.51
N VAL A 324 1.26 2.74 -11.27
CA VAL A 324 0.94 3.62 -12.39
C VAL A 324 0.44 4.97 -11.91
N LEU A 325 1.06 6.04 -12.43
CA LEU A 325 0.70 7.42 -12.17
C LEU A 325 -0.82 7.70 -12.29
N GLY A 326 -1.43 8.20 -11.21
CA GLY A 326 -2.82 8.66 -11.16
C GLY A 326 -3.86 7.53 -11.18
N MET A 327 -3.44 6.28 -10.99
CA MET A 327 -4.33 5.13 -10.81
C MET A 327 -3.73 4.03 -9.93
N THR A 328 -2.68 4.31 -9.14
CA THR A 328 -2.06 3.33 -8.24
C THR A 328 -3.10 2.79 -7.26
N ALA A 329 -3.93 3.66 -6.65
CA ALA A 329 -4.93 3.26 -5.67
C ALA A 329 -5.91 2.26 -6.28
N ASN A 330 -6.46 2.61 -7.44
CA ASN A 330 -7.39 1.75 -8.14
C ASN A 330 -6.77 0.41 -8.58
N ASN A 331 -5.55 0.43 -9.13
CA ASN A 331 -4.87 -0.79 -9.56
C ASN A 331 -4.59 -1.68 -8.35
N VAL A 332 -3.97 -1.18 -7.28
CA VAL A 332 -3.67 -1.96 -6.06
C VAL A 332 -4.93 -2.51 -5.40
N TYR A 333 -6.02 -1.73 -5.35
CA TYR A 333 -7.29 -2.16 -4.77
C TYR A 333 -7.85 -3.43 -5.43
N THR A 334 -7.64 -3.59 -6.74
CA THR A 334 -8.11 -4.77 -7.50
C THR A 334 -7.38 -6.08 -7.17
N GLY A 335 -6.26 -6.03 -6.44
CA GLY A 335 -5.51 -7.18 -5.94
C GLY A 335 -4.08 -7.49 -6.47
N PRO A 336 -3.45 -6.75 -7.39
CA PRO A 336 -2.10 -7.03 -7.86
C PRO A 336 -1.06 -6.62 -6.83
N ALA A 337 -0.88 -7.45 -5.81
CA ALA A 337 0.15 -7.31 -4.79
C ALA A 337 0.67 -8.68 -4.34
N GLY A 338 1.95 -8.78 -3.97
CA GLY A 338 2.54 -10.01 -3.45
C GLY A 338 3.82 -9.77 -2.66
N PHE A 339 4.27 -10.77 -1.90
CA PHE A 339 5.47 -10.66 -1.09
C PHE A 339 6.75 -10.92 -1.89
N TRP A 340 7.83 -10.22 -1.54
CA TRP A 340 9.18 -10.51 -1.98
C TRP A 340 10.09 -10.67 -0.75
N LEU A 341 10.48 -11.89 -0.43
CA LEU A 341 11.24 -12.19 0.77
C LEU A 341 12.70 -12.40 0.42
N ILE A 342 13.59 -11.55 0.94
CA ILE A 342 15.04 -11.71 0.78
C ILE A 342 15.58 -12.54 1.95
N ARG A 343 16.33 -13.58 1.61
CA ARG A 343 16.93 -14.56 2.55
C ARG A 343 18.45 -14.52 2.48
N GLY A 344 19.12 -15.02 3.50
CA GLY A 344 20.56 -15.24 3.53
C GLY A 344 21.36 -14.04 4.00
N ASP A 345 22.66 -14.30 4.18
CA ASP A 345 23.61 -13.32 4.66
C ASP A 345 23.88 -12.23 3.63
N TYR A 346 24.08 -11.02 4.13
CA TYR A 346 24.41 -9.85 3.36
C TYR A 346 25.78 -9.33 3.75
N THR A 347 26.59 -8.95 2.77
CA THR A 347 27.80 -8.16 2.97
C THR A 347 27.54 -6.75 2.46
N ALA A 348 27.58 -5.78 3.38
CA ALA A 348 27.41 -4.37 3.07
C ALA A 348 28.58 -3.84 2.21
N PRO A 349 28.41 -2.71 1.49
CA PRO A 349 29.47 -2.13 0.66
C PRO A 349 30.76 -1.80 1.44
N ASN A 350 30.66 -1.56 2.75
CA ASN A 350 31.80 -1.32 3.64
C ASN A 350 32.49 -2.61 4.15
N GLY A 351 32.07 -3.78 3.67
CA GLY A 351 32.58 -5.09 4.06
C GLY A 351 31.94 -5.70 5.32
N SER A 352 31.05 -4.99 6.01
CA SER A 352 30.37 -5.51 7.20
C SER A 352 29.41 -6.64 6.84
N GLN A 353 29.42 -7.73 7.61
CA GLN A 353 28.49 -8.85 7.41
C GLN A 353 27.26 -8.70 8.30
N VAL A 354 26.08 -8.81 7.68
CA VAL A 354 24.77 -8.89 8.33
C VAL A 354 24.22 -10.30 8.06
N LYS A 355 23.98 -11.08 9.11
CA LYS A 355 23.48 -12.46 9.00
C LYS A 355 21.96 -12.49 9.02
N GLU A 356 21.35 -13.37 8.21
CA GLU A 356 19.90 -13.65 8.34
C GLU A 356 19.62 -14.37 9.67
N ALA A 357 20.57 -15.19 10.13
CA ALA A 357 20.46 -15.81 11.43
C ALA A 357 20.70 -14.77 12.55
N PRO A 358 19.97 -14.87 13.68
CA PRO A 358 20.28 -14.07 14.86
C PRO A 358 21.69 -14.41 15.35
N VAL A 359 22.35 -13.44 15.99
CA VAL A 359 23.65 -13.63 16.66
C VAL A 359 23.56 -14.71 17.74
N LEU A 360 22.42 -14.78 18.45
CA LEU A 360 22.14 -15.80 19.45
C LEU A 360 20.70 -16.31 19.29
N GLY A 361 20.58 -17.63 19.15
CA GLY A 361 19.31 -18.35 19.08
C GLY A 361 18.91 -18.79 17.67
N VAL A 362 17.66 -19.21 17.53
CA VAL A 362 17.07 -19.75 16.29
C VAL A 362 15.70 -19.13 16.09
N LEU A 363 15.43 -18.57 14.91
CA LEU A 363 14.12 -17.99 14.58
C LEU A 363 13.09 -19.08 14.28
N PRO A 364 11.78 -18.85 14.55
CA PRO A 364 10.73 -19.78 14.14
C PRO A 364 10.81 -20.08 12.64
N GLY A 365 10.76 -21.36 12.28
CA GLY A 365 10.84 -21.83 10.89
C GLY A 365 12.25 -21.92 10.30
N SER A 366 13.27 -21.30 10.90
CA SER A 366 14.63 -21.24 10.31
C SER A 366 15.37 -22.58 10.25
N SER A 367 15.05 -23.53 11.14
CA SER A 367 15.62 -24.88 11.15
C SER A 367 14.79 -25.91 10.36
N SER A 368 13.62 -25.53 9.85
CA SER A 368 12.74 -26.42 9.09
C SER A 368 12.92 -26.17 7.59
N PRO A 369 13.15 -27.20 6.76
CA PRO A 369 13.14 -27.03 5.32
C PRO A 369 11.77 -26.54 4.79
N PHE A 370 10.72 -26.62 5.61
CA PHE A 370 9.35 -26.19 5.32
C PHE A 370 9.00 -24.84 5.98
N GLY A 371 9.98 -24.10 6.49
CA GLY A 371 9.78 -22.71 6.93
C GLY A 371 9.46 -21.74 5.78
N ARG A 372 9.44 -22.23 4.53
CA ARG A 372 9.07 -21.46 3.34
C ARG A 372 7.66 -21.88 2.90
N PRO A 373 6.82 -20.95 2.41
CA PRO A 373 5.61 -21.32 1.69
C PRO A 373 6.01 -22.08 0.42
N THR A 374 5.95 -23.41 0.42
CA THR A 374 6.38 -24.18 -0.75
C THR A 374 5.28 -24.32 -1.79
N ASN A 375 5.67 -24.57 -3.03
CA ASN A 375 4.81 -24.78 -4.18
C ASN A 375 5.08 -26.18 -4.74
N PRO A 376 4.06 -27.00 -5.07
CA PRO A 376 4.23 -28.34 -5.65
C PRO A 376 4.94 -28.36 -7.01
N LYS A 377 5.05 -27.24 -7.72
CA LYS A 377 5.83 -27.12 -8.97
C LYS A 377 7.33 -26.95 -8.72
N LEU A 378 7.77 -26.69 -7.49
CA LEU A 378 9.17 -26.46 -7.14
C LEU A 378 9.70 -27.59 -6.25
N THR A 379 11.01 -27.83 -6.33
CA THR A 379 11.73 -28.71 -5.40
C THR A 379 12.60 -27.86 -4.48
N TYR A 380 12.62 -28.20 -3.19
CA TYR A 380 13.49 -27.56 -2.20
C TYR A 380 14.43 -28.60 -1.60
N GLN A 381 15.74 -28.39 -1.73
CA GLN A 381 16.78 -29.33 -1.27
C GLN A 381 16.55 -30.78 -1.74
N GLY A 382 16.05 -30.96 -2.96
CA GLY A 382 15.76 -32.28 -3.53
C GLY A 382 14.48 -32.95 -3.02
N GLN A 383 13.72 -32.32 -2.11
CA GLN A 383 12.39 -32.75 -1.71
C GLN A 383 11.32 -32.10 -2.60
N PRO A 384 10.25 -32.81 -2.98
CA PRO A 384 9.10 -32.19 -3.64
C PRO A 384 8.49 -31.11 -2.75
N GLY A 385 8.23 -29.92 -3.30
CA GLY A 385 7.43 -28.92 -2.63
C GLY A 385 5.99 -29.40 -2.41
N CYS A 386 5.29 -28.79 -1.46
CA CYS A 386 3.88 -29.06 -1.17
C CYS A 386 3.11 -27.74 -1.05
N ASP A 387 1.82 -27.73 -1.37
CA ASP A 387 0.95 -26.55 -1.24
C ASP A 387 0.32 -26.49 0.15
N PRO A 388 0.62 -25.48 0.99
CA PRO A 388 0.11 -25.42 2.36
C PRO A 388 -1.40 -25.17 2.47
N ASN A 389 -2.06 -24.82 1.38
CA ASN A 389 -3.51 -24.58 1.35
C ASN A 389 -4.31 -25.87 1.10
N PHE A 390 -3.68 -26.88 0.49
CA PHE A 390 -4.32 -28.15 0.11
C PHE A 390 -3.63 -29.38 0.69
N ASP A 391 -2.52 -29.22 1.41
CA ASP A 391 -1.80 -30.29 2.12
C ASP A 391 -1.68 -29.96 3.62
N ALA A 392 -2.44 -30.70 4.44
CA ALA A 392 -2.45 -30.53 5.90
C ALA A 392 -1.12 -30.92 6.57
N ALA A 393 -0.38 -31.89 6.01
CA ALA A 393 0.94 -32.28 6.53
C ALA A 393 1.97 -31.18 6.25
N CYS A 394 1.88 -30.55 5.08
CA CYS A 394 2.64 -29.36 4.73
C CYS A 394 2.35 -28.20 5.69
N ARG A 395 1.07 -27.87 5.86
CA ARG A 395 0.60 -26.79 6.74
C ARG A 395 1.05 -26.97 8.20
N ALA A 396 1.04 -28.21 8.71
CA ALA A 396 1.47 -28.53 10.08
C ALA A 396 2.95 -28.20 10.37
N ARG A 397 3.79 -28.07 9.34
CA ARG A 397 5.25 -27.81 9.44
C ARG A 397 5.64 -26.34 9.32
N ILE A 398 4.72 -25.47 8.91
CA ILE A 398 4.99 -24.05 8.67
C ILE A 398 5.03 -23.27 9.97
N ARG A 399 6.09 -22.49 10.17
CA ARG A 399 6.26 -21.57 11.32
C ARG A 399 6.65 -20.15 10.92
N GLU A 400 6.79 -19.86 9.63
CA GLU A 400 6.97 -18.52 9.11
C GLU A 400 5.90 -18.26 8.05
N ILE A 401 5.15 -17.17 8.20
CA ILE A 401 3.95 -16.92 7.39
C ILE A 401 3.93 -15.45 6.97
N PRO A 402 3.87 -15.15 5.66
CA PRO A 402 3.56 -13.81 5.18
C PRO A 402 2.06 -13.51 5.34
N ILE A 403 1.75 -12.32 5.87
CA ILE A 403 0.39 -11.87 6.18
C ILE A 403 0.20 -10.45 5.64
N ALA A 404 -0.56 -10.33 4.54
CA ALA A 404 -0.99 -9.05 4.00
C ALA A 404 -2.34 -8.68 4.61
N LEU A 405 -2.41 -7.50 5.21
CA LEU A 405 -3.61 -6.90 5.79
C LEU A 405 -4.13 -5.83 4.84
N GLN A 406 -5.35 -6.01 4.35
CA GLN A 406 -5.97 -5.09 3.39
C GLN A 406 -7.42 -4.90 3.80
N ASP A 407 -7.96 -3.70 3.71
CA ASP A 407 -9.38 -3.48 3.84
C ASP A 407 -10.05 -3.42 2.46
N ARG A 408 -11.20 -4.05 2.34
CA ARG A 408 -12.01 -4.06 1.12
C ARG A 408 -13.48 -3.89 1.46
N SER A 409 -14.22 -3.39 0.50
CA SER A 409 -15.68 -3.30 0.51
C SER A 409 -16.23 -4.10 -0.66
N PHE A 410 -17.44 -4.64 -0.51
CA PHE A 410 -18.05 -5.52 -1.50
C PHE A 410 -19.49 -5.13 -1.80
N ASN A 411 -19.92 -5.33 -3.05
CA ASN A 411 -21.32 -5.28 -3.43
C ASN A 411 -22.04 -6.57 -3.04
N ALA A 412 -23.37 -6.57 -3.08
CA ALA A 412 -24.19 -7.73 -2.72
C ALA A 412 -23.92 -8.99 -3.58
N ASP A 413 -23.42 -8.82 -4.79
CA ASP A 413 -23.03 -9.92 -5.69
C ASP A 413 -21.62 -10.47 -5.42
N GLY A 414 -20.89 -9.89 -4.45
CA GLY A 414 -19.52 -10.24 -4.10
C GLY A 414 -18.43 -9.56 -4.92
N SER A 415 -18.78 -8.68 -5.87
CA SER A 415 -17.80 -7.83 -6.57
C SER A 415 -17.22 -6.75 -5.66
N LEU A 416 -16.03 -6.24 -5.98
CA LEU A 416 -15.41 -5.15 -5.22
C LEU A 416 -16.26 -3.88 -5.33
N PHE A 417 -16.46 -3.21 -4.20
CA PHE A 417 -16.97 -1.85 -4.15
C PHE A 417 -15.79 -0.89 -3.99
N TYR A 418 -15.75 0.14 -4.84
CA TYR A 418 -14.90 1.31 -4.70
C TYR A 418 -15.73 2.53 -5.12
N PRO A 419 -15.60 3.68 -4.45
CA PRO A 419 -16.35 4.89 -4.81
C PRO A 419 -16.20 5.24 -6.29
N ARG A 420 -17.32 5.49 -6.97
CA ARG A 420 -17.33 5.85 -8.40
C ARG A 420 -17.36 7.37 -8.65
N THR A 421 -17.59 8.15 -7.61
CA THR A 421 -17.70 9.61 -7.66
C THR A 421 -17.11 10.23 -6.40
N ARG A 422 -16.60 11.46 -6.51
CA ARG A 422 -16.14 12.28 -5.37
C ARG A 422 -17.25 12.57 -4.35
N ALA A 423 -18.50 12.62 -4.80
CA ALA A 423 -19.66 12.82 -3.94
C ALA A 423 -19.79 11.77 -2.82
N PHE A 424 -19.22 10.57 -2.98
CA PHE A 424 -19.20 9.55 -1.92
C PHE A 424 -18.43 10.04 -0.69
N PHE A 425 -17.21 10.54 -0.87
CA PHE A 425 -16.41 11.15 0.19
C PHE A 425 -17.13 12.35 0.80
N ASP A 426 -17.80 13.15 -0.02
CA ASP A 426 -18.51 14.34 0.44
C ASP A 426 -19.89 14.02 1.08
N GLY A 427 -20.14 12.78 1.52
CA GLY A 427 -21.36 12.39 2.23
C GLY A 427 -22.62 12.35 1.37
N GLY A 428 -22.48 12.16 0.06
CA GLY A 428 -23.56 12.23 -0.93
C GLY A 428 -23.90 13.66 -1.38
N ASN A 429 -23.22 14.67 -0.83
CA ASN A 429 -23.37 16.05 -1.30
C ASN A 429 -22.76 16.21 -2.70
N THR A 430 -23.29 17.16 -3.46
CA THR A 430 -22.79 17.46 -4.82
C THR A 430 -22.36 18.91 -4.90
N VAL A 431 -21.11 19.11 -5.30
CA VAL A 431 -20.57 20.40 -5.71
C VAL A 431 -20.29 20.35 -7.22
N PRO A 432 -20.05 21.50 -7.90
CA PRO A 432 -19.50 21.46 -9.24
C PRO A 432 -18.17 20.70 -9.23
N TYR A 433 -18.05 19.67 -10.07
CA TYR A 433 -16.80 18.95 -10.30
C TYR A 433 -16.23 19.30 -11.67
N LEU A 434 -14.94 19.01 -11.89
CA LEU A 434 -14.36 19.01 -13.22
C LEU A 434 -15.19 18.08 -14.15
N PRO A 435 -15.39 18.47 -15.42
CA PRO A 435 -14.73 19.56 -16.12
C PRO A 435 -15.48 20.91 -16.07
N SER A 436 -16.33 21.16 -15.06
CA SER A 436 -16.93 22.48 -14.86
C SER A 436 -15.84 23.57 -14.78
N PRO A 437 -15.96 24.69 -15.53
CA PRO A 437 -14.95 25.75 -15.52
C PRO A 437 -14.83 26.47 -14.17
N THR A 438 -15.86 26.38 -13.33
CA THR A 438 -15.91 26.98 -11.99
C THR A 438 -15.43 26.04 -10.88
N SER A 439 -14.88 24.88 -11.23
CA SER A 439 -14.34 23.91 -10.29
C SER A 439 -12.88 23.59 -10.58
N ASP A 440 -12.22 23.08 -9.56
CA ASP A 440 -10.90 22.44 -9.56
C ASP A 440 -10.94 21.13 -8.73
N ILE A 441 -12.15 20.59 -8.49
CA ILE A 441 -12.37 19.35 -7.75
C ILE A 441 -12.61 18.20 -8.73
N SER A 442 -11.86 17.12 -8.53
CA SER A 442 -11.98 15.87 -9.26
C SER A 442 -13.40 15.28 -9.18
N PRO A 443 -13.97 14.75 -10.29
CA PRO A 443 -15.31 14.16 -10.27
C PRO A 443 -15.37 12.75 -9.69
N ILE A 444 -14.26 12.00 -9.70
CA ILE A 444 -14.22 10.57 -9.35
C ILE A 444 -13.27 10.30 -8.17
N HIS A 445 -12.09 10.92 -8.15
CA HIS A 445 -11.09 10.72 -7.11
C HIS A 445 -11.64 11.09 -5.72
N ASN A 446 -11.45 10.20 -4.76
CA ASN A 446 -11.76 10.40 -3.35
C ASN A 446 -10.42 10.52 -2.60
N PRO A 447 -10.24 11.52 -1.71
CA PRO A 447 -8.96 11.77 -1.03
C PRO A 447 -8.47 10.59 -0.19
N GLU A 448 -9.37 9.78 0.38
CA GLU A 448 -9.07 8.52 1.05
C GLU A 448 -10.25 7.54 0.89
N VAL A 449 -9.98 6.22 0.90
CA VAL A 449 -11.01 5.19 0.84
C VAL A 449 -10.76 4.12 1.91
N PHE A 450 -11.71 4.00 2.84
CA PHE A 450 -11.68 3.00 3.90
C PHE A 450 -12.65 1.86 3.60
N GLY A 451 -12.13 0.66 3.40
CA GLY A 451 -12.92 -0.56 3.28
C GLY A 451 -13.58 -0.95 4.60
N ASN A 452 -14.76 -1.57 4.55
CA ASN A 452 -15.53 -1.96 5.74
C ASN A 452 -15.29 -3.41 6.23
N MET A 453 -14.46 -4.18 5.52
CA MET A 453 -14.05 -5.54 5.92
C MET A 453 -12.54 -5.72 5.80
N ILE A 454 -11.93 -6.39 6.78
CA ILE A 454 -10.52 -6.77 6.69
C ILE A 454 -10.38 -8.08 5.93
N VAL A 455 -9.58 -8.03 4.87
CA VAL A 455 -9.09 -9.14 4.07
C VAL A 455 -7.66 -9.46 4.52
N VAL A 456 -7.42 -10.71 4.88
CA VAL A 456 -6.08 -11.21 5.21
C VAL A 456 -5.72 -12.31 4.23
N ASN A 457 -4.65 -12.10 3.48
CA ASN A 457 -4.23 -13.00 2.39
C ASN A 457 -5.39 -13.42 1.46
N GLY A 458 -6.26 -12.47 1.09
CA GLY A 458 -7.33 -12.72 0.13
C GLY A 458 -8.55 -13.47 0.67
N ALA A 459 -8.70 -13.56 1.99
CA ALA A 459 -9.89 -14.05 2.67
C ALA A 459 -10.39 -13.04 3.70
N VAL A 460 -11.70 -12.83 3.80
CA VAL A 460 -12.28 -11.97 4.85
C VAL A 460 -12.24 -12.70 6.20
N TRP A 461 -11.67 -12.03 7.21
CA TRP A 461 -11.55 -12.51 8.60
C TRP A 461 -11.22 -14.00 8.75
N PRO A 462 -10.07 -14.48 8.26
CA PRO A 462 -9.78 -15.90 8.24
C PRO A 462 -9.45 -16.46 9.63
N THR A 463 -9.44 -17.79 9.73
CA THR A 463 -8.94 -18.56 10.86
C THR A 463 -7.68 -19.35 10.49
N PHE A 464 -6.71 -19.44 11.40
CA PHE A 464 -5.50 -20.24 11.22
C PHE A 464 -5.29 -21.19 12.40
N GLU A 465 -5.23 -22.49 12.13
CA GLU A 465 -4.88 -23.46 13.16
C GLU A 465 -3.37 -23.42 13.44
N VAL A 466 -3.03 -23.22 14.71
CA VAL A 466 -1.65 -23.17 15.21
C VAL A 466 -1.46 -24.21 16.29
N VAL A 467 -0.28 -24.79 16.40
CA VAL A 467 0.09 -25.58 17.59
C VAL A 467 0.70 -24.66 18.65
N GLY A 468 0.79 -25.11 19.91
CA GLY A 468 1.42 -24.36 21.01
C GLY A 468 2.94 -24.19 20.85
N GLN A 469 3.35 -23.44 19.84
CA GLN A 469 4.72 -23.20 19.39
C GLN A 469 4.88 -21.72 18.97
N ARG A 470 6.10 -21.30 18.66
CA ARG A 470 6.38 -19.94 18.19
C ARG A 470 6.24 -19.86 16.67
N TYR A 471 5.66 -18.76 16.20
CA TYR A 471 5.48 -18.47 14.78
C TYR A 471 6.08 -17.10 14.46
N ARG A 472 6.73 -16.99 13.31
CA ARG A 472 7.20 -15.75 12.71
C ARG A 472 6.16 -15.28 11.70
N LEU A 473 5.62 -14.08 11.86
CA LEU A 473 4.69 -13.48 10.93
C LEU A 473 5.39 -12.31 10.23
N ARG A 474 5.37 -12.30 8.90
CA ARG A 474 5.83 -11.17 8.08
C ARG A 474 4.60 -10.33 7.74
N LEU A 475 4.29 -9.37 8.60
CA LEU A 475 3.12 -8.53 8.44
C LEU A 475 3.39 -7.43 7.41
N LEU A 476 2.43 -7.20 6.53
CA LEU A 476 2.35 -6.08 5.60
C LEU A 476 1.02 -5.36 5.81
N ALA A 477 1.06 -4.06 6.07
CA ALA A 477 -0.11 -3.20 5.96
C ALA A 477 -0.28 -2.81 4.49
N GLY A 478 -1.05 -3.61 3.73
CA GLY A 478 -1.25 -3.45 2.28
C GLY A 478 -2.60 -2.84 1.91
N ALA A 479 -3.16 -2.04 2.83
CA ALA A 479 -4.34 -1.22 2.60
C ALA A 479 -3.97 0.10 1.92
N ASP A 480 -4.93 0.68 1.20
CA ASP A 480 -4.71 1.89 0.41
C ASP A 480 -4.55 3.11 1.33
N SER A 481 -5.46 3.32 2.30
CA SER A 481 -5.37 4.44 3.26
C SER A 481 -5.27 4.02 4.73
N ARG A 482 -5.66 2.78 5.07
CA ARG A 482 -5.89 2.38 6.47
C ARG A 482 -4.61 2.19 7.28
N THR A 483 -4.57 2.85 8.43
CA THR A 483 -3.62 2.55 9.51
C THR A 483 -4.19 1.48 10.45
N PHE A 484 -3.35 0.51 10.81
CA PHE A 484 -3.68 -0.55 11.75
C PHE A 484 -3.06 -0.30 13.12
N ASN A 485 -3.80 -0.57 14.19
CA ASN A 485 -3.27 -0.69 15.55
C ASN A 485 -3.62 -2.07 16.12
N LEU A 486 -2.71 -3.02 15.99
CA LEU A 486 -2.97 -4.45 16.17
C LEU A 486 -2.64 -4.93 17.59
N SER A 487 -3.56 -5.68 18.19
CA SER A 487 -3.38 -6.38 19.47
C SER A 487 -3.81 -7.85 19.37
N LEU A 488 -3.28 -8.72 20.23
CA LEU A 488 -3.59 -10.15 20.26
C LEU A 488 -4.22 -10.53 21.61
N TRP A 489 -5.43 -11.08 21.57
CA TRP A 489 -6.18 -11.44 22.78
C TRP A 489 -6.44 -12.95 22.83
N ALA A 490 -5.86 -13.63 23.81
CA ALA A 490 -6.03 -15.06 24.03
C ALA A 490 -7.29 -15.32 24.88
N ILE A 491 -8.23 -16.07 24.32
CA ILE A 491 -9.48 -16.51 24.92
C ILE A 491 -9.34 -17.99 25.33
N PRO A 492 -9.45 -18.31 26.64
CA PRO A 492 -9.29 -19.68 27.12
C PRO A 492 -10.26 -20.68 26.48
N PRO A 493 -9.89 -21.98 26.40
CA PRO A 493 -10.80 -23.02 25.96
C PRO A 493 -12.08 -23.03 26.79
N GLY A 494 -13.22 -23.21 26.13
CA GLY A 494 -14.54 -23.25 26.78
C GLY A 494 -15.14 -21.88 27.12
N ALA A 495 -14.39 -20.79 27.03
CA ALA A 495 -14.95 -19.45 27.14
C ALA A 495 -15.71 -19.07 25.86
N THR A 496 -16.87 -18.44 26.02
CA THR A 496 -17.67 -17.90 24.91
C THR A 496 -17.13 -16.53 24.52
N PRO A 497 -16.63 -16.33 23.29
CA PRO A 497 -16.19 -15.02 22.86
C PRO A 497 -17.35 -14.01 22.82
N PRO A 498 -17.09 -12.70 23.04
CA PRO A 498 -18.14 -11.68 22.97
C PRO A 498 -18.75 -11.58 21.58
N ASN A 499 -19.93 -10.97 21.51
CA ASN A 499 -20.55 -10.59 20.25
C ASN A 499 -19.60 -9.61 19.50
N GLN A 500 -19.12 -10.02 18.34
CA GLN A 500 -18.18 -9.24 17.52
C GLN A 500 -18.79 -7.93 17.01
N ASN A 501 -20.12 -7.81 17.00
CA ASN A 501 -20.80 -6.59 16.57
C ASN A 501 -21.03 -5.60 17.73
N SER A 502 -20.56 -5.93 18.95
CA SER A 502 -20.71 -5.06 20.12
C SER A 502 -19.80 -3.83 20.01
N PRO A 503 -20.31 -2.60 20.21
CA PRO A 503 -19.45 -1.41 20.27
C PRO A 503 -18.50 -1.45 21.48
N THR A 504 -18.81 -2.24 22.51
CA THR A 504 -17.96 -2.46 23.69
C THR A 504 -17.11 -3.74 23.56
N TYR A 505 -16.96 -4.31 22.36
CA TYR A 505 -16.32 -5.62 22.14
C TYR A 505 -14.99 -5.81 22.89
N ILE A 506 -14.08 -4.84 22.87
CA ILE A 506 -12.80 -4.94 23.59
C ILE A 506 -12.99 -4.95 25.12
N GLN A 507 -13.94 -4.18 25.64
CA GLN A 507 -14.26 -4.15 27.07
C GLN A 507 -14.89 -5.49 27.48
N ASP A 508 -15.82 -5.99 26.67
CA ASP A 508 -16.47 -7.29 26.88
C ASP A 508 -15.44 -8.42 26.84
N LEU A 509 -14.47 -8.35 25.91
CA LEU A 509 -13.38 -9.32 25.77
C LEU A 509 -12.50 -9.34 27.02
N LYS A 510 -12.11 -8.16 27.53
CA LYS A 510 -11.32 -8.01 28.76
C LYS A 510 -12.07 -8.47 30.02
N ALA A 511 -13.40 -8.45 30.00
CA ALA A 511 -14.23 -8.88 31.13
C ALA A 511 -14.32 -10.40 31.28
N ILE A 512 -13.95 -11.18 30.26
CA ILE A 512 -13.98 -12.64 30.32
C ILE A 512 -12.84 -13.15 31.22
N PRO A 513 -13.13 -13.95 32.26
CA PRO A 513 -12.10 -14.52 33.13
C PRO A 513 -11.05 -15.33 32.35
N GLY A 514 -9.77 -15.04 32.62
CA GLY A 514 -8.63 -15.72 31.98
C GLY A 514 -8.28 -15.22 30.58
N VAL A 515 -9.04 -14.28 30.01
CA VAL A 515 -8.59 -13.56 28.80
C VAL A 515 -7.38 -12.71 29.13
N GLN A 516 -6.37 -12.74 28.26
CA GLN A 516 -5.17 -11.92 28.37
C GLN A 516 -4.69 -11.43 27.01
N GLU A 517 -4.10 -10.24 26.98
CA GLU A 517 -3.35 -9.78 25.82
C GLU A 517 -1.99 -10.49 25.79
N ILE A 518 -1.66 -11.10 24.66
CA ILE A 518 -0.33 -11.66 24.41
C ILE A 518 0.48 -10.71 23.51
N PRO A 519 1.80 -10.62 23.70
CA PRO A 519 2.62 -9.66 22.97
C PRO A 519 2.90 -10.08 21.52
N PHE A 520 3.11 -9.09 20.66
CA PHE A 520 3.99 -9.24 19.51
C PHE A 520 5.44 -9.07 19.95
N TYR A 521 6.36 -9.86 19.40
CA TYR A 521 7.79 -9.63 19.54
C TYR A 521 8.36 -9.21 18.19
N GLN A 522 8.43 -7.91 17.94
CA GLN A 522 8.97 -7.39 16.69
C GLN A 522 10.48 -7.61 16.64
N ILE A 523 10.93 -8.28 15.59
CA ILE A 523 12.33 -8.58 15.32
C ILE A 523 12.88 -7.81 14.12
N GLY A 524 12.01 -7.31 13.23
CA GLY A 524 12.43 -6.56 12.05
C GLY A 524 11.42 -5.51 11.63
N ALA A 525 11.90 -4.58 10.82
CA ALA A 525 11.13 -3.55 10.13
C ALA A 525 11.26 -3.75 8.62
N GLU A 526 11.02 -2.71 7.83
CA GLU A 526 10.96 -2.76 6.36
C GLU A 526 12.27 -3.22 5.71
N GLN A 527 13.42 -2.84 6.29
CA GLN A 527 14.75 -3.00 5.68
C GLN A 527 15.70 -3.85 6.53
N GLY A 528 15.16 -4.80 7.30
CA GLY A 528 15.92 -5.83 8.02
C GLY A 528 15.60 -5.91 9.51
N PHE A 529 16.47 -6.57 10.27
CA PHE A 529 16.28 -6.72 11.71
C PHE A 529 16.41 -5.40 12.48
N LEU A 530 15.59 -5.28 13.53
CA LEU A 530 15.75 -4.26 14.55
C LEU A 530 17.04 -4.50 15.37
N PRO A 531 17.63 -3.45 15.97
CA PRO A 531 18.77 -3.60 16.88
C PRO A 531 18.53 -4.52 18.07
N ARG A 532 17.27 -4.63 18.51
CA ARG A 532 16.81 -5.50 19.60
C ARG A 532 15.41 -6.02 19.27
N VAL A 533 15.08 -7.19 19.80
CA VAL A 533 13.68 -7.65 19.82
C VAL A 533 12.87 -6.66 20.64
N VAL A 534 11.71 -6.23 20.15
CA VAL A 534 10.81 -5.33 20.87
C VAL A 534 9.55 -6.09 21.25
N LYS A 535 9.29 -6.21 22.55
CA LYS A 535 8.03 -6.75 23.08
C LYS A 535 6.96 -5.66 23.03
N VAL A 536 5.91 -5.88 22.25
CA VAL A 536 4.83 -4.92 22.00
C VAL A 536 3.52 -5.47 22.55
N LYS A 537 2.86 -4.68 23.40
CA LYS A 537 1.47 -4.84 23.87
C LYS A 537 0.80 -3.46 23.85
N THR A 538 -0.52 -3.42 23.98
CA THR A 538 -1.26 -2.18 24.17
C THR A 538 -0.64 -1.35 25.29
N GLY A 539 -0.22 -0.14 24.95
CA GLY A 539 0.41 0.83 25.84
C GLY A 539 1.87 0.55 26.22
N THR A 540 2.51 -0.47 25.63
CA THR A 540 3.88 -0.85 26.00
C THR A 540 4.69 -1.37 24.80
N ALA A 541 5.84 -0.76 24.52
CA ALA A 541 6.85 -1.28 23.59
C ALA A 541 8.23 -1.32 24.28
N VAL A 542 8.78 -2.52 24.50
CA VAL A 542 10.00 -2.71 25.32
C VAL A 542 11.09 -3.41 24.51
N PRO A 543 12.24 -2.76 24.27
CA PRO A 543 13.43 -3.43 23.76
C PRO A 543 13.95 -4.48 24.75
N LEU A 544 14.10 -5.72 24.32
CA LEU A 544 14.60 -6.82 25.13
C LEU A 544 16.14 -6.91 25.05
N PRO A 545 16.83 -7.18 26.17
CA PRO A 545 18.28 -7.30 26.22
C PRO A 545 18.83 -8.59 25.60
N GLY A 546 18.01 -9.61 25.36
CA GLY A 546 18.44 -10.89 24.79
C GLY A 546 19.20 -11.80 25.76
N ASN A 547 19.01 -11.63 27.07
CA ASN A 547 19.62 -12.43 28.14
C ASN A 547 18.59 -13.17 29.01
N GLY A 548 17.35 -13.28 28.52
CA GLY A 548 16.23 -13.91 29.22
C GLY A 548 15.48 -13.00 30.19
N THR A 549 15.97 -11.79 30.44
CA THR A 549 15.24 -10.80 31.26
C THR A 549 14.28 -9.99 30.42
N GLU A 550 13.11 -9.69 30.98
CA GLU A 550 12.10 -8.84 30.37
C GLU A 550 11.94 -7.57 31.22
N PRO A 551 12.47 -6.42 30.76
CA PRO A 551 12.26 -5.18 31.46
C PRO A 551 10.77 -4.87 31.57
N THR A 552 10.34 -4.38 32.73
CA THR A 552 9.00 -3.81 32.85
C THR A 552 9.06 -2.39 32.30
N ALA A 553 8.32 -2.12 31.23
CA ALA A 553 7.97 -0.75 30.89
C ALA A 553 6.49 -0.55 31.22
N THR A 554 6.19 0.60 31.80
CA THR A 554 4.83 1.10 31.98
C THR A 554 4.75 2.45 31.29
N CYS A 555 3.65 2.71 30.60
CA CYS A 555 3.32 4.06 30.21
C CYS A 555 3.18 4.89 31.50
N THR A 556 4.06 5.87 31.71
CA THR A 556 4.14 6.64 32.95
C THR A 556 4.25 8.13 32.61
N PRO A 557 3.29 8.98 33.04
CA PRO A 557 2.06 8.65 33.78
C PRO A 557 1.08 7.83 32.93
N ALA A 558 0.18 7.08 33.58
CA ALA A 558 -0.96 6.42 32.95
C ALA A 558 -2.03 7.48 32.59
N ASP A 559 -1.65 8.45 31.76
CA ASP A 559 -2.59 9.43 31.21
C ASP A 559 -3.38 8.75 30.09
N PRO A 560 -4.70 8.53 30.24
CA PRO A 560 -5.50 7.94 29.18
C PRO A 560 -5.52 8.79 27.90
N SER A 561 -5.16 10.07 27.96
CA SER A 561 -5.02 10.94 26.79
C SER A 561 -3.68 10.78 26.05
N ASP A 562 -2.69 10.14 26.68
CA ASP A 562 -1.42 9.85 26.02
C ASP A 562 -1.58 8.65 25.08
N ILE A 563 -1.52 8.91 23.78
CA ILE A 563 -1.63 7.88 22.75
C ILE A 563 -0.60 6.76 22.93
N ARG A 564 0.58 7.04 23.52
CA ARG A 564 1.61 6.02 23.79
C ARG A 564 1.11 4.93 24.74
N CYS A 565 0.13 5.24 25.59
CA CYS A 565 -0.52 4.29 26.48
C CYS A 565 -1.63 3.46 25.80
N GLN A 566 -1.99 3.79 24.55
CA GLN A 566 -3.07 3.17 23.80
C GLN A 566 -2.58 2.39 22.57
N ILE A 567 -1.42 2.76 22.03
CA ILE A 567 -0.80 2.10 20.87
C ILE A 567 -0.34 0.68 21.24
N ALA A 568 -0.64 -0.27 20.38
CA ALA A 568 -0.10 -1.62 20.33
C ALA A 568 0.89 -1.72 19.16
N LEU A 569 0.70 -2.66 18.23
CA LEU A 569 1.49 -2.68 16.99
C LEU A 569 0.85 -1.75 15.95
N LEU A 570 1.32 -0.49 15.91
CA LEU A 570 0.88 0.49 14.92
C LEU A 570 1.62 0.29 13.59
N MET A 571 0.87 0.23 12.48
CA MET A 571 1.41 0.08 11.12
C MET A 571 0.60 0.93 10.14
N GLY A 572 1.26 1.80 9.39
CA GLY A 572 0.68 2.54 8.27
C GLY A 572 0.76 1.79 6.96
N PRO A 573 0.02 2.23 5.92
CA PRO A 573 0.17 1.72 4.56
C PRO A 573 1.64 1.54 4.15
N ALA A 574 1.91 0.39 3.53
CA ALA A 574 3.22 -0.13 3.11
C ALA A 574 4.27 -0.41 4.20
N GLU A 575 3.98 -0.17 5.48
CA GLU A 575 4.89 -0.61 6.55
C GLU A 575 4.89 -2.13 6.69
N ARG A 576 6.04 -2.68 7.08
CA ARG A 576 6.22 -4.11 7.35
C ARG A 576 6.78 -4.33 8.74
N ALA A 577 6.19 -5.28 9.45
CA ALA A 577 6.65 -5.72 10.75
C ALA A 577 6.94 -7.23 10.70
N ASP A 578 8.20 -7.59 10.95
CA ASP A 578 8.59 -8.98 11.17
C ASP A 578 8.47 -9.28 12.65
N VAL A 579 7.52 -10.13 13.03
CA VAL A 579 7.14 -10.37 14.42
C VAL A 579 7.15 -11.85 14.77
N ILE A 580 7.47 -12.17 16.01
CA ILE A 580 7.23 -13.49 16.60
C ILE A 580 5.98 -13.42 17.47
N VAL A 581 5.10 -14.40 17.33
CA VAL A 581 3.99 -14.67 18.25
C VAL A 581 4.26 -15.99 18.95
N ASP A 582 4.19 -15.98 20.28
CA ASP A 582 4.47 -17.15 21.11
C ASP A 582 3.17 -17.78 21.61
N PHE A 583 2.78 -18.91 21.01
CA PHE A 583 1.62 -19.70 21.46
C PHE A 583 2.02 -20.80 22.45
N THR A 584 3.29 -20.90 22.85
CA THR A 584 3.72 -21.91 23.82
C THR A 584 2.99 -21.72 25.15
N GLY A 585 2.61 -22.83 25.78
CA GLY A 585 1.84 -22.81 27.02
C GLY A 585 0.34 -22.50 26.88
N LEU A 586 -0.15 -22.10 25.70
CA LEU A 586 -1.58 -21.97 25.47
C LEU A 586 -2.20 -23.37 25.23
N PRO A 587 -3.26 -23.76 25.97
CA PRO A 587 -3.87 -25.07 25.81
C PRO A 587 -4.63 -25.19 24.48
N PRO A 588 -4.69 -26.38 23.86
CA PRO A 588 -5.56 -26.64 22.71
C PRO A 588 -7.01 -26.21 23.00
N GLY A 589 -7.65 -25.58 22.02
CA GLY A 589 -8.96 -24.93 22.15
C GLY A 589 -8.90 -23.44 22.48
N THR A 590 -7.73 -22.89 22.81
CA THR A 590 -7.53 -21.44 22.98
C THR A 590 -7.76 -20.75 21.63
N LYS A 591 -8.49 -19.63 21.64
CA LYS A 591 -8.66 -18.76 20.47
C LYS A 591 -7.88 -17.48 20.69
N VAL A 592 -6.95 -17.15 19.82
CA VAL A 592 -6.23 -15.86 19.87
C VAL A 592 -6.76 -14.97 18.76
N ARG A 593 -7.39 -13.86 19.12
CA ARG A 593 -7.93 -12.90 18.14
C ARG A 593 -6.98 -11.76 17.91
N MET A 594 -6.66 -11.51 16.64
CA MET A 594 -6.00 -10.28 16.22
C MET A 594 -7.07 -9.21 16.01
N ILE A 595 -6.97 -8.13 16.78
CA ILE A 595 -7.94 -7.02 16.81
C ILE A 595 -7.24 -5.74 16.35
N ASN A 596 -7.93 -5.00 15.48
CA ASN A 596 -7.54 -3.68 15.06
C ASN A 596 -8.29 -2.63 15.89
N THR A 597 -7.55 -1.67 16.44
CA THR A 597 -8.10 -0.46 17.07
C THR A 597 -7.58 0.81 16.39
N GLY A 598 -6.97 0.67 15.20
CA GLY A 598 -6.63 1.81 14.36
C GLY A 598 -7.91 2.47 13.83
N PRO A 599 -7.86 3.74 13.44
CA PRO A 599 -9.07 4.45 13.05
C PRO A 599 -9.65 3.98 11.69
N ASP A 600 -10.97 4.17 11.52
CA ASP A 600 -11.72 4.10 10.23
C ASP A 600 -11.68 5.43 9.45
N VAL A 601 -10.78 6.32 9.86
CA VAL A 601 -10.46 7.61 9.26
C VAL A 601 -8.94 7.74 9.18
N PRO A 602 -8.38 8.76 8.49
CA PRO A 602 -6.94 8.97 8.48
C PRO A 602 -6.38 9.09 9.91
N PHE A 603 -5.21 8.49 10.14
CA PHE A 603 -4.65 8.43 11.49
C PHE A 603 -4.10 9.79 11.91
N ASN A 604 -4.83 10.50 12.76
CA ASN A 604 -4.48 11.85 13.22
C ASN A 604 -3.56 11.89 14.46
N ASN A 605 -2.79 10.81 14.71
CA ASN A 605 -2.00 10.63 15.93
C ASN A 605 -2.82 10.66 17.24
N THR A 606 -4.11 10.31 17.15
CA THR A 606 -4.99 9.98 18.29
C THR A 606 -5.69 8.65 18.03
N LEU A 607 -6.25 8.04 19.08
CA LEU A 607 -7.12 6.86 19.00
C LEU A 607 -8.46 7.20 19.68
N ALA A 608 -9.09 8.27 19.20
CA ALA A 608 -10.36 8.74 19.76
C ALA A 608 -11.46 7.68 19.59
N PRO A 609 -12.31 7.41 20.61
CA PRO A 609 -13.32 6.35 20.55
C PRO A 609 -14.28 6.42 19.36
N ALA A 610 -14.59 7.62 18.86
CA ALA A 610 -15.49 7.82 17.72
C ALA A 610 -14.87 7.42 16.38
N ASP A 611 -13.54 7.41 16.30
CA ASP A 611 -12.78 7.19 15.08
C ASP A 611 -12.27 5.74 14.98
N LEU A 612 -12.29 4.98 16.08
CA LEU A 612 -11.78 3.61 16.14
C LEU A 612 -12.47 2.71 15.12
N ALA A 613 -11.71 1.72 14.62
CA ALA A 613 -12.24 0.68 13.76
C ALA A 613 -13.53 0.05 14.31
N ASN A 614 -14.55 -0.01 13.46
CA ASN A 614 -15.84 -0.60 13.78
C ASN A 614 -15.66 -2.08 14.22
N PRO A 615 -16.01 -2.43 15.46
CA PRO A 615 -15.85 -3.80 15.97
C PRO A 615 -16.54 -4.86 15.12
N ALA A 616 -17.65 -4.50 14.46
CA ALA A 616 -18.43 -5.40 13.62
C ALA A 616 -17.79 -5.69 12.26
N GLY A 617 -16.78 -4.91 11.85
CA GLY A 617 -16.11 -5.03 10.57
C GLY A 617 -14.60 -4.93 10.72
N THR A 618 -14.08 -3.71 10.56
CA THR A 618 -12.65 -3.36 10.47
C THR A 618 -11.88 -3.58 11.77
N GLY A 619 -12.57 -3.69 12.90
CA GLY A 619 -11.98 -4.04 14.20
C GLY A 619 -11.60 -5.52 14.32
N GLN A 620 -12.21 -6.39 13.52
CA GLN A 620 -11.82 -7.81 13.45
C GLN A 620 -10.77 -8.00 12.34
N VAL A 621 -9.74 -8.83 12.59
CA VAL A 621 -8.69 -9.10 11.60
C VAL A 621 -8.62 -10.58 11.26
N MET A 622 -8.21 -11.43 12.21
CA MET A 622 -8.14 -12.89 12.04
C MET A 622 -8.15 -13.61 13.39
N GLU A 623 -8.43 -14.91 13.38
CA GLU A 623 -8.38 -15.78 14.57
C GLU A 623 -7.33 -16.88 14.42
N PHE A 624 -6.44 -17.03 15.40
CA PHE A 624 -5.63 -18.22 15.56
C PHE A 624 -6.33 -19.20 16.49
N LYS A 625 -6.48 -20.45 16.06
CA LYS A 625 -7.06 -21.53 16.86
C LYS A 625 -5.95 -22.47 17.30
N VAL A 626 -5.67 -22.51 18.60
CA VAL A 626 -4.64 -23.40 19.14
C VAL A 626 -5.14 -24.84 19.10
N VAL A 627 -4.41 -25.72 18.44
CA VAL A 627 -4.71 -27.15 18.28
C VAL A 627 -3.60 -28.02 18.86
N ALA A 628 -3.92 -29.30 19.11
CA ALA A 628 -2.92 -30.26 19.54
C ALA A 628 -1.92 -30.55 18.41
N ALA A 629 -0.64 -30.75 18.78
CA ALA A 629 0.36 -31.24 17.85
C ALA A 629 -0.01 -32.63 17.33
N ASN A 630 0.30 -32.90 16.06
CA ASN A 630 0.10 -34.19 15.40
C ASN A 630 1.44 -34.78 14.93
N ALA A 631 1.41 -35.97 14.31
CA ALA A 631 2.61 -36.65 13.82
C ALA A 631 3.43 -35.86 12.77
N ASN A 632 2.82 -34.87 12.10
CA ASN A 632 3.48 -34.00 11.14
C ASN A 632 4.04 -32.71 11.75
N THR A 633 3.80 -32.48 13.05
CA THR A 633 4.24 -31.28 13.76
C THR A 633 5.70 -31.42 14.18
N PRO A 634 6.63 -30.58 13.68
CA PRO A 634 8.02 -30.62 14.12
C PRO A 634 8.16 -30.23 15.59
N PRO A 635 9.23 -30.68 16.29
CA PRO A 635 9.57 -30.17 17.61
C PRO A 635 9.79 -28.65 17.61
N GLU A 636 9.45 -27.99 18.73
CA GLU A 636 9.73 -26.57 18.93
C GLU A 636 11.20 -26.37 19.26
N THR A 637 11.99 -25.93 18.28
CA THR A 637 13.43 -25.71 18.43
C THR A 637 13.84 -24.24 18.33
N SER A 638 12.90 -23.33 18.09
CA SER A 638 13.20 -21.89 18.06
C SER A 638 13.51 -21.38 19.47
N THR A 639 14.21 -20.26 19.55
CA THR A 639 14.59 -19.65 20.83
C THR A 639 13.50 -18.69 21.31
N ALA A 640 13.25 -18.66 22.62
CA ALA A 640 12.30 -17.71 23.20
C ALA A 640 12.72 -16.26 22.90
N PRO A 641 11.79 -15.35 22.57
CA PRO A 641 12.13 -13.98 22.15
C PRO A 641 13.00 -13.20 23.14
N ALA A 642 12.81 -13.39 24.45
CA ALA A 642 13.64 -12.76 25.49
C ALA A 642 15.12 -13.19 25.49
N ASN A 643 15.45 -14.30 24.83
CA ASN A 643 16.81 -14.85 24.70
C ASN A 643 17.41 -14.60 23.31
N LEU A 644 16.69 -13.98 22.38
CA LEU A 644 17.17 -13.73 21.02
C LEU A 644 18.08 -12.48 20.99
N ARG A 645 19.18 -12.58 20.25
CA ARG A 645 20.01 -11.42 19.86
C ARG A 645 20.08 -11.33 18.35
N LEU A 646 19.59 -10.23 17.78
CA LEU A 646 19.46 -10.06 16.35
C LEU A 646 20.78 -9.64 15.70
N SER A 647 21.01 -10.08 14.47
CA SER A 647 22.14 -9.62 13.65
C SER A 647 21.75 -8.36 12.89
N SER A 648 21.40 -7.28 13.59
CA SER A 648 21.00 -6.02 12.98
C SER A 648 22.17 -5.32 12.29
N GLU A 649 21.89 -4.63 11.20
CA GLU A 649 22.85 -3.68 10.63
C GLU A 649 23.09 -2.50 11.61
N PRO A 650 24.35 -2.04 11.76
CA PRO A 650 24.63 -0.85 12.55
C PRO A 650 23.90 0.38 12.01
N ALA A 651 23.55 1.30 12.91
CA ALA A 651 23.02 2.60 12.49
C ALA A 651 24.02 3.36 11.62
N ASN A 652 23.52 4.10 10.63
CA ASN A 652 24.36 4.87 9.72
C ASN A 652 25.10 5.97 10.51
N ALA A 653 26.40 5.80 10.70
CA ALA A 653 27.25 6.76 11.41
C ALA A 653 27.91 7.79 10.47
N ALA A 654 27.61 7.76 9.17
CA ALA A 654 28.16 8.71 8.21
C ALA A 654 27.73 10.16 8.55
N PRO A 655 28.62 11.15 8.31
CA PRO A 655 28.30 12.54 8.55
C PRO A 655 27.16 13.00 7.64
N VAL A 656 26.24 13.80 8.20
CA VAL A 656 25.15 14.40 7.44
C VAL A 656 25.71 15.51 6.55
N LYS A 657 25.57 15.34 5.24
CA LYS A 657 26.04 16.28 4.23
C LYS A 657 25.13 17.50 4.09
N ALA A 658 23.82 17.28 4.18
CA ALA A 658 22.82 18.31 4.05
C ALA A 658 21.53 17.96 4.82
N THR A 659 20.76 18.99 5.13
CA THR A 659 19.39 18.87 5.65
C THR A 659 18.43 19.46 4.64
N ARG A 660 17.45 18.66 4.18
CA ARG A 660 16.38 19.08 3.28
C ARG A 660 15.11 19.30 4.05
N ARG A 661 14.42 20.41 3.80
CA ARG A 661 13.15 20.73 4.45
C ARG A 661 12.01 20.56 3.45
N ALA A 662 11.06 19.74 3.82
CA ALA A 662 9.86 19.47 3.05
C ALA A 662 8.62 19.72 3.89
N SER A 663 7.49 19.90 3.22
CA SER A 663 6.19 20.12 3.85
C SER A 663 5.16 19.14 3.31
N LEU A 664 4.26 18.67 4.17
CA LEU A 664 3.08 17.91 3.76
C LEU A 664 1.88 18.86 3.81
N ILE A 665 1.14 18.94 2.70
CA ILE A 665 0.11 19.96 2.49
C ILE A 665 -1.11 19.28 1.86
N GLU A 666 -2.30 19.61 2.32
CA GLU A 666 -3.55 19.40 1.60
C GLU A 666 -4.11 20.78 1.26
N THR A 667 -4.41 21.01 -0.02
CA THR A 667 -4.90 22.31 -0.49
C THR A 667 -6.41 22.30 -0.66
N ASP A 668 -7.05 23.39 -0.27
CA ASP A 668 -8.44 23.65 -0.62
C ASP A 668 -8.59 24.09 -2.09
N SER A 669 -9.81 24.00 -2.60
CA SER A 669 -10.25 24.62 -3.85
C SER A 669 -9.87 26.08 -3.88
N LYS A 670 -9.42 26.57 -5.03
CA LYS A 670 -9.23 28.00 -5.31
C LYS A 670 -10.44 28.64 -5.98
N LYS A 671 -11.52 27.88 -6.22
CA LYS A 671 -12.69 28.32 -6.99
C LYS A 671 -14.04 28.12 -6.30
N LEU A 672 -14.12 27.32 -5.24
CA LEU A 672 -15.37 26.96 -4.59
C LEU A 672 -15.41 27.42 -3.14
N CYS A 673 -16.52 28.08 -2.78
CA CYS A 673 -16.87 28.40 -1.41
C CYS A 673 -18.13 27.65 -1.00
N VAL A 674 -18.10 27.04 0.18
CA VAL A 674 -19.22 26.29 0.75
C VAL A 674 -19.53 26.75 2.16
N THR A 675 -20.77 26.58 2.56
CA THR A 675 -21.15 26.46 3.97
C THR A 675 -21.44 25.01 4.28
N VAL A 676 -21.17 24.60 5.52
CA VAL A 676 -21.49 23.27 6.01
C VAL A 676 -22.27 23.42 7.30
N ASP A 677 -23.45 22.81 7.35
CA ASP A 677 -24.30 22.86 8.54
C ASP A 677 -23.91 21.81 9.59
N ALA A 678 -24.62 21.81 10.72
CA ALA A 678 -24.35 20.87 11.81
C ALA A 678 -24.65 19.40 11.44
N ALA A 679 -25.38 19.16 10.36
CA ALA A 679 -25.67 17.82 9.84
C ALA A 679 -24.66 17.38 8.76
N GLY A 680 -23.65 18.21 8.44
CA GLY A 680 -22.67 17.91 7.39
C GLY A 680 -23.19 18.17 5.97
N THR A 681 -24.33 18.86 5.83
CA THR A 681 -24.85 19.24 4.50
C THR A 681 -23.98 20.33 3.90
N ILE A 682 -23.43 20.07 2.72
CA ILE A 682 -22.54 20.99 2.01
C ILE A 682 -23.37 21.82 1.03
N THR A 683 -23.37 23.14 1.21
CA THR A 683 -24.06 24.08 0.33
C THR A 683 -23.06 24.98 -0.37
N VAL A 684 -23.07 25.00 -1.70
CA VAL A 684 -22.23 25.90 -2.48
C VAL A 684 -22.79 27.32 -2.42
N VAL A 685 -22.00 28.25 -1.89
CA VAL A 685 -22.37 29.66 -1.73
C VAL A 685 -21.56 30.61 -2.62
N GLY A 686 -20.46 30.14 -3.18
CA GLY A 686 -19.62 30.91 -4.11
C GLY A 686 -18.90 30.01 -5.13
N GLN A 687 -18.80 30.50 -6.37
CA GLN A 687 -18.10 29.84 -7.46
C GLN A 687 -17.36 30.88 -8.29
N PHE A 688 -16.10 30.60 -8.61
CA PHE A 688 -15.26 31.51 -9.39
C PHE A 688 -14.78 30.86 -10.69
N ALA A 689 -14.89 31.58 -11.80
CA ALA A 689 -14.36 31.12 -13.09
C ALA A 689 -12.82 31.07 -13.10
N THR A 690 -12.17 31.96 -12.33
CA THR A 690 -10.71 32.01 -12.18
C THR A 690 -10.30 31.66 -10.75
N PRO A 691 -9.15 30.97 -10.55
CA PRO A 691 -8.61 30.72 -9.23
C PRO A 691 -8.41 32.03 -8.45
N GLN A 692 -8.85 32.06 -7.19
CA GLN A 692 -8.64 33.17 -6.27
C GLN A 692 -7.25 33.07 -5.65
N ALA A 693 -6.55 34.20 -5.51
CA ALA A 693 -5.24 34.25 -4.85
C ALA A 693 -5.37 34.00 -3.33
N ASP A 694 -6.43 34.52 -2.71
CA ASP A 694 -6.83 34.26 -1.33
C ASP A 694 -8.31 33.84 -1.32
N ILE A 695 -8.53 32.55 -1.55
CA ILE A 695 -9.88 31.97 -1.57
C ILE A 695 -10.57 32.07 -0.20
N ALA A 696 -9.83 32.01 0.90
CA ALA A 696 -10.40 32.10 2.24
C ALA A 696 -11.00 33.49 2.48
N ALA A 697 -10.29 34.56 2.11
CA ALA A 697 -10.81 35.92 2.16
C ALA A 697 -12.01 36.11 1.21
N ALA A 698 -11.94 35.55 0.00
CA ALA A 698 -13.04 35.61 -0.97
C ALA A 698 -14.31 34.93 -0.44
N CYS A 699 -14.20 33.76 0.19
CA CYS A 699 -15.33 33.07 0.81
C CYS A 699 -15.91 33.87 1.99
N ALA A 700 -15.06 34.34 2.90
CA ALA A 700 -15.50 35.11 4.06
C ALA A 700 -16.23 36.42 3.69
N ALA A 701 -15.93 36.98 2.51
CA ALA A 701 -16.62 38.16 1.97
C ALA A 701 -18.03 37.85 1.42
N ILE A 702 -18.30 36.60 1.01
CA ILE A 702 -19.62 36.14 0.55
C ILE A 702 -20.54 35.86 1.74
N ASP A 703 -20.06 35.04 2.67
CA ASP A 703 -20.75 34.71 3.92
C ASP A 703 -19.69 34.49 5.01
N ARG A 704 -19.94 34.98 6.22
CA ARG A 704 -19.04 34.79 7.36
C ARG A 704 -18.86 33.33 7.74
N ALA A 705 -19.83 32.47 7.39
CA ALA A 705 -19.77 31.03 7.58
C ALA A 705 -19.16 30.28 6.38
N ALA A 706 -18.94 30.96 5.25
CA ALA A 706 -18.36 30.31 4.07
C ALA A 706 -16.88 30.02 4.27
N ILE A 707 -16.48 28.86 3.79
CA ILE A 707 -15.10 28.39 3.75
C ILE A 707 -14.75 27.88 2.34
N PRO A 708 -13.46 27.84 1.99
CA PRO A 708 -13.00 27.09 0.82
C PRO A 708 -13.41 25.62 0.93
N PHE A 709 -13.79 24.99 -0.19
CA PHE A 709 -14.10 23.56 -0.24
C PHE A 709 -12.83 22.73 -0.40
N GLY A 710 -12.66 21.61 0.31
CA GLY A 710 -11.45 20.80 0.24
C GLY A 710 -11.59 19.40 0.86
N PRO A 711 -10.53 18.56 0.76
CA PRO A 711 -9.29 18.84 0.04
C PRO A 711 -9.46 18.67 -1.48
N ALA A 712 -8.74 19.50 -2.25
CA ALA A 712 -8.66 19.43 -3.70
C ALA A 712 -7.50 18.52 -4.15
N GLN A 713 -6.33 18.67 -3.52
CA GLN A 713 -5.11 17.92 -3.81
C GLN A 713 -4.22 17.84 -2.56
N ALA A 714 -3.40 16.79 -2.46
CA ALA A 714 -2.35 16.62 -1.46
C ALA A 714 -0.96 16.76 -2.10
N PHE A 715 0.01 17.31 -1.37
CA PHE A 715 1.36 17.57 -1.88
C PHE A 715 2.44 17.26 -0.85
N ILE A 716 3.53 16.67 -1.36
CA ILE A 716 4.85 16.88 -0.78
C ILE A 716 5.38 18.17 -1.39
N GLY A 717 5.86 19.08 -0.55
CA GLY A 717 6.31 20.40 -0.92
C GLY A 717 7.69 20.74 -0.37
N THR A 718 8.13 21.97 -0.62
CA THR A 718 9.34 22.55 -0.02
C THR A 718 8.98 23.54 1.09
N LEU A 719 9.91 23.78 2.01
CA LEU A 719 9.73 24.77 3.07
C LEU A 719 10.69 25.96 2.88
N VAL A 720 10.17 27.11 2.46
CA VAL A 720 10.95 28.33 2.21
C VAL A 720 10.66 29.35 3.29
N GLY A 721 11.66 29.71 4.10
CA GLY A 721 11.48 30.67 5.21
C GLY A 721 10.46 30.23 6.26
N GLY A 722 10.20 28.91 6.39
CA GLY A 722 9.15 28.36 7.25
C GLY A 722 7.75 28.37 6.63
N VAL A 723 7.60 28.75 5.37
CA VAL A 723 6.33 28.76 4.66
C VAL A 723 6.24 27.54 3.73
N PRO A 724 5.20 26.69 3.84
CA PRO A 724 5.02 25.53 2.99
C PRO A 724 4.73 25.95 1.55
N GLN A 725 5.37 25.29 0.58
CA GLN A 725 5.18 25.51 -0.86
C GLN A 725 4.81 24.18 -1.52
N PRO A 726 3.59 24.02 -2.05
CA PRO A 726 3.20 22.78 -2.73
C PRO A 726 4.07 22.57 -3.97
N GLN A 727 4.45 21.31 -4.21
CA GLN A 727 5.23 20.92 -5.38
C GLN A 727 4.43 19.85 -6.13
N PRO A 728 3.77 20.18 -7.26
CA PRO A 728 3.11 19.18 -8.09
C PRO A 728 4.15 18.24 -8.71
N TRP A 729 3.69 17.07 -9.15
CA TRP A 729 4.53 16.03 -9.76
C TRP A 729 5.45 16.59 -10.87
N ASP A 730 4.92 17.49 -11.70
CA ASP A 730 5.60 18.02 -12.87
C ASP A 730 6.45 19.27 -12.61
N ALA A 731 6.52 19.73 -11.36
CA ALA A 731 7.43 20.79 -10.96
C ALA A 731 8.91 20.35 -11.10
N PRO A 732 9.84 21.32 -11.24
CA PRO A 732 11.27 21.00 -11.24
C PRO A 732 11.70 20.25 -9.98
N ILE A 733 12.52 19.20 -10.15
CA ILE A 733 13.09 18.42 -9.05
C ILE A 733 13.87 19.34 -8.10
N THR A 734 13.52 19.31 -6.81
CA THR A 734 14.16 20.13 -5.77
C THR A 734 15.12 19.31 -4.88
N GLN A 735 14.95 17.99 -4.80
CA GLN A 735 15.85 17.08 -4.07
C GLN A 735 16.82 16.41 -5.02
N ALA A 736 18.11 16.72 -4.86
CA ALA A 736 19.18 16.18 -5.70
C ALA A 736 20.44 15.83 -4.89
N PRO A 737 20.43 14.75 -4.08
CA PRO A 737 21.62 14.23 -3.40
C PRO A 737 22.67 13.71 -4.40
N THR A 738 23.89 13.48 -3.94
CA THR A 738 24.95 12.80 -4.71
C THR A 738 25.13 11.37 -4.21
N VAL A 739 25.52 10.44 -5.08
CA VAL A 739 25.92 9.08 -4.65
C VAL A 739 26.97 9.18 -3.54
N GLY A 740 26.74 8.45 -2.46
CA GLY A 740 27.57 8.44 -1.25
C GLY A 740 27.11 9.44 -0.18
N ASP A 741 26.28 10.44 -0.52
CA ASP A 741 25.78 11.41 0.46
C ASP A 741 24.87 10.72 1.48
N THR A 742 25.02 11.14 2.74
CA THR A 742 24.03 10.92 3.79
C THR A 742 23.36 12.24 4.09
N GLU A 743 22.03 12.31 4.00
CA GLU A 743 21.28 13.54 4.23
C GLU A 743 20.14 13.32 5.24
N VAL A 744 19.69 14.40 5.87
CA VAL A 744 18.52 14.41 6.74
C VAL A 744 17.37 15.13 6.04
N PHE A 745 16.18 14.56 6.08
CA PHE A 745 14.95 15.18 5.62
C PHE A 745 14.13 15.58 6.85
N GLU A 746 13.84 16.87 6.98
CA GLU A 746 12.88 17.41 7.94
C GLU A 746 11.52 17.54 7.23
N ILE A 747 10.58 16.67 7.60
CA ILE A 747 9.25 16.59 7.01
C ILE A 747 8.28 17.28 7.95
N TYR A 748 7.86 18.49 7.59
CA TYR A 748 6.93 19.33 8.35
C TYR A 748 5.51 18.98 7.94
N ASN A 749 4.72 18.40 8.86
CA ASN A 749 3.35 18.04 8.54
C ASN A 749 2.36 19.16 8.91
N TYR A 750 1.80 19.83 7.89
CA TYR A 750 0.80 20.90 8.03
C TYR A 750 -0.64 20.40 7.94
N THR A 751 -0.87 19.10 7.79
CA THR A 751 -2.20 18.50 7.69
C THR A 751 -2.62 17.90 9.04
N VAL A 752 -3.87 17.46 9.12
CA VAL A 752 -4.41 16.79 10.31
C VAL A 752 -4.08 15.30 10.37
N ASP A 753 -3.51 14.75 9.29
CA ASP A 753 -3.34 13.31 9.10
C ASP A 753 -1.88 12.91 9.21
N ALA A 754 -1.63 11.70 9.68
CA ALA A 754 -0.31 11.10 9.60
C ALA A 754 -0.11 10.49 8.21
N HIS A 755 0.94 10.93 7.54
CA HIS A 755 1.28 10.44 6.21
C HIS A 755 2.40 9.39 6.31
N PRO A 756 2.19 8.14 5.86
CA PRO A 756 3.27 7.16 5.70
C PRO A 756 4.14 7.57 4.50
N ILE A 757 5.24 8.29 4.74
CA ILE A 757 6.12 8.76 3.68
C ILE A 757 7.08 7.66 3.27
N HIS A 758 7.01 7.25 2.00
CA HIS A 758 7.89 6.28 1.37
C HIS A 758 8.97 6.97 0.52
N LEU A 759 10.22 6.53 0.65
CA LEU A 759 11.35 6.95 -0.19
C LEU A 759 11.89 5.74 -0.97
N HIS A 760 11.84 5.80 -2.30
CA HIS A 760 12.43 4.76 -3.15
C HIS A 760 13.96 4.79 -3.06
N GLY A 761 14.66 3.76 -3.55
CA GLY A 761 16.10 3.77 -3.82
C GLY A 761 17.06 3.97 -2.62
N ALA A 762 16.56 4.26 -1.41
CA ALA A 762 17.35 4.52 -0.23
C ALA A 762 16.67 3.98 1.03
N ARG A 763 17.49 3.41 1.93
CA ARG A 763 17.04 3.04 3.28
C ARG A 763 17.13 4.24 4.21
N VAL A 764 16.15 4.37 5.10
CA VAL A 764 16.04 5.49 6.02
C VAL A 764 16.09 5.05 7.48
N GLN A 765 16.54 5.94 8.34
CA GLN A 765 16.44 5.79 9.79
C GLN A 765 15.66 6.97 10.36
N VAL A 766 14.69 6.70 11.23
CA VAL A 766 14.02 7.75 11.98
C VAL A 766 15.03 8.33 12.98
N VAL A 767 15.19 9.65 12.97
CA VAL A 767 16.10 10.38 13.87
C VAL A 767 15.35 10.82 15.12
N ASN A 768 14.25 11.55 14.94
CA ASN A 768 13.34 12.00 15.98
C ASN A 768 12.06 12.58 15.34
N ARG A 769 11.12 12.95 16.21
CA ARG A 769 9.99 13.83 15.88
C ARG A 769 10.01 15.01 16.84
N GLU A 770 9.68 16.20 16.36
CA GLU A 770 9.62 17.41 17.19
C GLU A 770 8.28 18.10 17.01
N THR A 771 7.61 18.46 18.11
CA THR A 771 6.28 19.07 18.06
C THR A 771 6.34 20.48 17.47
N LEU A 772 5.44 20.77 16.54
CA LEU A 772 5.24 22.10 15.97
C LEU A 772 4.35 22.97 16.86
N VAL A 773 4.57 24.28 16.83
CA VAL A 773 3.64 25.26 17.41
C VAL A 773 2.38 25.26 16.56
N LEU A 774 1.23 25.02 17.19
CA LEU A 774 -0.07 25.01 16.53
C LEU A 774 -0.78 26.35 16.75
N ASP A 775 -1.47 26.84 15.72
CA ASP A 775 -2.38 27.97 15.84
C ASP A 775 -3.62 27.54 16.66
N PRO A 776 -3.92 28.17 17.81
CA PRO A 776 -5.07 27.80 18.63
C PRO A 776 -6.41 27.85 17.90
N ALA A 777 -6.55 28.73 16.89
CA ALA A 777 -7.77 28.93 16.13
C ALA A 777 -8.04 27.80 15.13
N THR A 778 -6.98 27.27 14.51
CA THR A 778 -7.10 26.28 13.42
C THR A 778 -6.72 24.87 13.87
N GLY A 779 -5.86 24.73 14.88
CA GLY A 779 -5.24 23.47 15.27
C GLY A 779 -4.12 23.00 14.34
N LEU A 780 -3.83 23.75 13.27
CA LEU A 780 -2.76 23.45 12.32
C LEU A 780 -1.46 24.15 12.73
N PRO A 781 -0.29 23.73 12.23
CA PRO A 781 0.95 24.45 12.49
C PRO A 781 0.90 25.92 12.06
N VAL A 782 1.51 26.78 12.86
CA VAL A 782 1.66 28.21 12.51
C VAL A 782 2.52 28.37 11.26
N ILE A 783 2.26 29.45 10.51
CA ILE A 783 3.05 29.86 9.34
C ILE A 783 3.61 31.26 9.63
N PRO A 784 4.94 31.47 9.62
CA PRO A 784 6.00 30.48 9.39
C PRO A 784 6.12 29.41 10.49
N ALA A 785 6.58 28.21 10.13
CA ALA A 785 6.76 27.09 11.06
C ALA A 785 7.67 27.45 12.24
N ALA A 786 7.23 27.05 13.44
CA ALA A 786 8.01 27.08 14.67
C ALA A 786 7.85 25.75 15.43
N THR A 787 8.86 25.35 16.19
CA THR A 787 8.82 24.14 17.03
C THR A 787 8.70 24.52 18.51
N THR A 788 8.16 23.62 19.33
CA THR A 788 8.05 23.81 20.79
C THR A 788 9.32 23.39 21.55
N GLY A 789 10.27 22.75 20.85
CA GLY A 789 11.44 22.10 21.47
C GLY A 789 11.14 20.72 22.09
N ALA A 790 9.89 20.25 22.06
CA ALA A 790 9.52 18.93 22.54
C ALA A 790 9.94 17.84 21.54
N VAL A 791 11.13 17.27 21.74
CA VAL A 791 11.71 16.21 20.89
C VAL A 791 11.37 14.83 21.44
N GLN A 792 10.84 13.97 20.58
CA GLN A 792 10.57 12.57 20.83
C GLN A 792 11.54 11.69 20.03
N PRO A 793 12.23 10.73 20.65
CA PRO A 793 13.06 9.78 19.92
C PRO A 793 12.20 8.86 19.02
N PRO A 794 12.81 8.08 18.12
CA PRO A 794 12.11 7.03 17.40
C PRO A 794 11.43 6.08 18.38
N ARG A 795 10.26 5.55 17.99
CA ARG A 795 9.62 4.50 18.80
C ARG A 795 10.55 3.28 18.83
N PRO A 796 10.52 2.44 19.88
CA PRO A 796 11.30 1.19 19.92
C PRO A 796 11.18 0.35 18.64
N THR A 797 9.97 0.31 18.06
CA THR A 797 9.61 -0.39 16.83
C THR A 797 10.14 0.25 15.54
N GLU A 798 10.73 1.45 15.61
CA GLU A 798 11.25 2.24 14.48
C GLU A 798 12.78 2.41 14.53
N THR A 799 13.47 1.70 15.41
CA THR A 799 14.93 1.89 15.64
C THR A 799 15.84 1.22 14.60
N GLY A 800 15.28 0.42 13.69
CA GLY A 800 15.99 -0.20 12.56
C GLY A 800 16.03 0.66 11.31
N TYR A 801 16.41 0.04 10.19
CA TYR A 801 16.24 0.66 8.86
C TYR A 801 14.80 0.47 8.39
N LYS A 802 14.24 1.56 7.84
CA LYS A 802 12.90 1.64 7.27
C LYS A 802 13.00 2.10 5.82
N ASP A 803 11.87 2.13 5.12
CA ASP A 803 11.71 2.83 3.83
C ASP A 803 10.39 3.61 3.75
N SER A 804 9.40 3.24 4.56
CA SER A 804 8.19 4.01 4.85
C SER A 804 8.21 4.51 6.30
N VAL A 805 7.88 5.78 6.54
CA VAL A 805 7.91 6.41 7.88
C VAL A 805 6.68 7.28 8.11
N PHE A 806 6.02 7.12 9.25
CA PHE A 806 4.96 8.04 9.68
C PHE A 806 5.47 9.46 9.95
N ALA A 807 5.05 10.41 9.11
CA ALA A 807 5.11 11.83 9.41
C ALA A 807 3.86 12.23 10.19
N LEU A 808 3.98 12.35 11.52
CA LEU A 808 2.83 12.63 12.39
C LEU A 808 2.33 14.07 12.23
N PRO A 809 1.00 14.32 12.29
CA PRO A 809 0.44 15.66 12.23
C PRO A 809 0.96 16.53 13.38
N GLY A 810 1.09 17.83 13.13
CA GLY A 810 1.59 18.79 14.12
C GLY A 810 3.04 18.53 14.56
N SER A 811 3.83 17.83 13.74
CA SER A 811 5.23 17.53 14.06
C SER A 811 6.14 17.70 12.85
N VAL A 812 7.43 17.90 13.13
CA VAL A 812 8.52 17.71 12.18
C VAL A 812 9.07 16.31 12.40
N THR A 813 8.95 15.45 11.38
CA THR A 813 9.57 14.12 11.40
C THR A 813 10.91 14.18 10.70
N ARG A 814 11.99 13.75 11.38
CA ARG A 814 13.34 13.75 10.83
C ARG A 814 13.76 12.33 10.46
N ILE A 815 14.09 12.13 9.19
CA ILE A 815 14.64 10.87 8.68
C ILE A 815 16.03 11.10 8.11
N LYS A 816 16.90 10.10 8.25
CA LYS A 816 18.26 10.12 7.72
C LYS A 816 18.39 9.04 6.66
N ALA A 817 18.79 9.42 5.45
CA ALA A 817 18.90 8.55 4.29
C ALA A 817 20.34 8.53 3.77
N LYS A 818 20.80 7.37 3.27
CA LYS A 818 22.05 7.23 2.51
C LYS A 818 21.72 6.89 1.07
N PHE A 819 22.30 7.62 0.12
CA PHE A 819 22.03 7.45 -1.30
C PHE A 819 23.19 6.73 -1.99
N GLU A 820 22.94 5.52 -2.53
CA GLU A 820 24.03 4.66 -3.04
C GLU A 820 23.93 4.38 -4.55
N ILE A 821 22.77 4.59 -5.16
CA ILE A 821 22.53 4.29 -6.58
C ILE A 821 22.18 5.59 -7.31
N ALA A 822 22.91 5.91 -8.38
CA ALA A 822 22.59 7.04 -9.25
C ALA A 822 21.34 6.73 -10.07
N SER A 823 20.26 7.50 -9.87
CA SER A 823 19.02 7.34 -10.62
C SER A 823 18.04 8.47 -10.34
N ILE A 824 16.95 8.48 -11.11
CA ILE A 824 15.73 9.20 -10.75
C ILE A 824 14.80 8.28 -9.96
N TYR A 825 14.23 8.79 -8.89
CA TYR A 825 13.37 8.04 -7.98
C TYR A 825 12.16 8.91 -7.62
N VAL A 826 11.24 8.33 -6.86
CA VAL A 826 10.12 9.06 -6.27
C VAL A 826 10.13 8.94 -4.76
N TRP A 827 9.49 9.90 -4.12
CA TRP A 827 9.08 9.77 -2.73
C TRP A 827 7.70 10.36 -2.59
N HIS A 828 6.88 9.74 -1.75
CA HIS A 828 5.46 10.00 -1.73
C HIS A 828 4.81 9.59 -0.40
N CYS A 829 3.60 10.08 -0.17
CA CYS A 829 2.72 9.47 0.80
C CYS A 829 2.21 8.13 0.28
N HIS A 830 2.09 7.14 1.16
CA HIS A 830 1.56 5.82 0.83
C HIS A 830 0.10 5.64 1.29
N ILE A 831 -0.59 6.72 1.68
CA ILE A 831 -2.04 6.81 1.45
C ILE A 831 -2.17 6.95 -0.06
N VAL A 832 -2.55 5.88 -0.73
CA VAL A 832 -2.35 5.76 -2.19
C VAL A 832 -3.28 6.73 -2.94
N GLU A 833 -4.40 7.11 -2.35
CA GLU A 833 -5.23 8.19 -2.86
C GLU A 833 -4.50 9.55 -2.81
N HIS A 834 -3.75 9.84 -1.74
CA HIS A 834 -2.89 11.02 -1.69
C HIS A 834 -1.78 10.93 -2.75
N GLU A 835 -1.17 9.76 -2.93
CA GLU A 835 -0.14 9.51 -3.97
C GLU A 835 -0.66 9.90 -5.37
N ASP A 836 -1.85 9.44 -5.73
CA ASP A 836 -2.46 9.66 -7.05
C ASP A 836 -2.87 11.13 -7.30
N ASN A 837 -3.07 11.94 -6.25
CA ASN A 837 -3.54 13.33 -6.40
C ASN A 837 -3.00 14.31 -5.32
N GLU A 838 -1.74 14.73 -5.34
CA GLU A 838 -0.58 14.35 -6.14
C GLU A 838 0.64 14.35 -5.19
N MET A 839 0.51 13.70 -4.03
CA MET A 839 1.46 13.70 -2.91
C MET A 839 2.67 12.79 -3.19
N MET A 840 3.17 12.89 -4.42
CA MET A 840 4.32 12.19 -4.95
C MET A 840 5.15 13.16 -5.77
N VAL A 841 6.46 13.21 -5.52
CA VAL A 841 7.38 14.02 -6.32
C VAL A 841 8.64 13.23 -6.69
N PRO A 842 9.24 13.50 -7.87
CA PRO A 842 10.51 12.90 -8.24
C PRO A 842 11.70 13.54 -7.51
N TYR A 843 12.74 12.75 -7.26
CA TYR A 843 14.05 13.22 -6.81
C TYR A 843 15.19 12.53 -7.59
N CYS A 844 16.39 13.13 -7.60
CA CYS A 844 17.52 12.63 -8.41
C CYS A 844 18.80 12.40 -7.61
N VAL A 845 19.33 11.18 -7.59
CA VAL A 845 20.65 10.88 -7.04
C VAL A 845 21.71 11.07 -8.14
N LYS A 846 22.59 12.06 -7.97
CA LYS A 846 23.66 12.40 -8.93
C LYS A 846 24.83 11.42 -8.86
N GLY A 847 25.23 10.84 -10.00
CA GLY A 847 26.48 10.09 -10.15
C GLY A 847 27.71 10.98 -10.43
N SER A 848 28.89 10.37 -10.62
CA SER A 848 30.11 11.09 -11.06
C SER A 848 30.01 11.54 -12.53
N ALA A 849 30.48 12.75 -12.82
CA ALA A 849 30.28 13.50 -14.07
C ALA A 849 30.49 12.68 -15.39
N ALA A 850 29.37 12.23 -15.96
CA ALA A 850 29.12 11.85 -17.36
C ALA A 850 27.67 11.32 -17.55
N GLU A 851 26.97 10.97 -16.47
CA GLU A 851 25.56 10.52 -16.54
C GLU A 851 24.58 11.69 -16.43
N THR A 852 23.89 11.94 -17.54
CA THR A 852 22.87 12.98 -17.70
C THR A 852 21.55 12.50 -17.07
N ALA A 853 21.50 12.29 -15.75
CA ALA A 853 20.29 11.82 -15.05
C ALA A 853 19.52 12.94 -14.33
N CYS A 854 20.15 14.08 -14.05
CA CYS A 854 19.55 15.13 -13.20
C CYS A 854 19.26 16.46 -13.91
N THR A 855 19.27 16.52 -15.25
CA THR A 855 18.84 17.71 -15.99
C THR A 855 17.32 17.68 -16.20
N THR A 856 16.62 18.40 -15.31
CA THR A 856 15.35 19.14 -15.47
C THR A 856 14.12 18.40 -16.05
N SER A 857 13.06 18.31 -15.25
CA SER A 857 11.63 18.29 -15.64
C SER A 857 11.33 17.76 -17.05
N PHE A 858 11.12 16.45 -17.15
CA PHE A 858 10.77 15.76 -18.40
C PHE A 858 11.85 15.90 -19.49
N GLY A 859 12.05 14.86 -20.30
CA GLY A 859 12.92 14.92 -21.47
C GLY A 859 12.40 15.85 -22.59
N ARG A 860 12.08 17.11 -22.29
CA ARG A 860 11.89 18.13 -23.31
C ARG A 860 13.27 18.63 -23.73
N LYS A 861 13.82 18.05 -24.81
CA LYS A 861 14.43 18.92 -25.82
C LYS A 861 13.42 20.07 -26.04
N PRO A 862 13.83 21.35 -26.06
CA PRO A 862 12.91 22.44 -26.36
C PRO A 862 12.09 22.04 -27.59
N TRP A 863 10.77 21.87 -27.41
CA TRP A 863 9.89 21.55 -28.52
C TRP A 863 10.11 22.62 -29.58
N PRO A 864 10.31 22.26 -30.86
CA PRO A 864 10.43 23.28 -31.88
C PRO A 864 9.14 24.10 -31.83
N ILE A 865 9.29 25.39 -31.54
CA ILE A 865 8.29 26.38 -31.87
C ILE A 865 8.09 26.20 -33.37
N VAL A 866 6.95 25.63 -33.77
CA VAL A 866 6.55 25.60 -35.17
C VAL A 866 6.23 27.04 -35.55
N ASN A 867 7.26 27.80 -35.90
CA ASN A 867 7.08 28.91 -36.83
C ASN A 867 6.66 28.26 -38.15
N GLY A 868 5.48 28.64 -38.63
CA GLY A 868 4.82 28.01 -39.76
C GLY A 868 5.74 27.83 -40.96
N GLY A 869 5.65 26.66 -41.58
CA GLY A 869 6.29 26.37 -42.86
C GLY A 869 6.73 24.93 -42.99
N ALA A 870 6.11 24.23 -43.94
CA ALA A 870 6.44 22.92 -44.49
C ALA A 870 6.16 21.71 -43.59
N GLY A 871 5.08 20.99 -43.94
CA GLY A 871 4.68 19.74 -43.32
C GLY A 871 5.59 18.57 -43.68
N LEU A 872 5.63 17.60 -42.77
CA LEU A 872 5.85 16.19 -43.04
C LEU A 872 4.99 15.40 -42.04
N ALA A 873 4.23 14.47 -42.59
CA ALA A 873 3.27 13.62 -41.90
C ALA A 873 3.95 12.48 -41.13
N TYR A 874 3.40 12.14 -39.95
CA TYR A 874 3.38 10.81 -39.36
C TYR A 874 2.06 10.60 -38.62
#